data_AF-A0A8J8DPQ1-F1
#
_entry.id   AF-A0A8J8DPQ1-F1
#
_cell.length_a   1.000
_cell.length_b   1.000
_cell.length_c   1.000
_cell.angle_alpha   90.00
_cell.angle_beta   90.00
_cell.angle_gamma   90.00
#
_symmetry.space_group_name_H-M   'P 1'
#
loop_
_entity.id
_entity.type
_entity.pdbx_description
1 polymer ?
#
loop_
_entity_poly.entity_id
_entity_poly.type
_entity_poly.pdbx_seq_one_letter_code
_entity_poly.pdbx_strand_id
1 'polypeptide(L)'
;LGVRDSQKTFLVETWEYFPVNKERVKAIARDVSSGLWTRWSLITAETPDKILKVAEFPLTGKLFMSAFNPIGGIQDVYSASTWRVVFDPAMYTDLTTGTYIQVRCDYTVERGNITVPSDVVIYNSTTDQWVAVHAGEPAKAKITYNCKLSNWHDGEPMSLADIKYIIAFYYEWTNKDDENDPYYDDNFASWMQSTLANIKGIEWIDNDTYVVYTDNVHPIADDVTANMNVFWPSMPWQLYYAMGELVANPSKYGINTKYSFNSQDGTWLDLLNPEHVSDLRIVLETLKTTNSIPSAIQEEISDPTAGYDAIINWINSKGHAVVSNGPFYIDYYDLGIPVLELRAFRDPTYPFTLDEIKQMIGLGDYNPPLVFNFEVNPTTVEVGNTTTISWAVTDESEITEVTLSIEQPNGSVLTETFDPSLGVYSYNYTVSDVGTYTATVRSVDKWGNAKEISMEFYGQKTIVETITVNETTSNVTVQDEDLELGLDVNETAVSNETQIIINATVTTNEEEIMQENASSLAVAPVVANTTENETQSVAAVKYVIVDVSTTDKNTTTEDIVERYTLKVSYDEAELGTIDESTLSLYYWNGSAWVKVTDYINSTIPNGPFVYDAGVNTVDNYVWAVVDHFSIYALGGISKPIINITSPEDGTEFYTNTTANITIIWKAEDKLGIDHYEIKLNDGPWIKVGNNEYTFYELPEGEYTVYVKVVNIGGQYNEAIVTFKVIILTEEEQKEIIQKLKEWEEAYFMYLDMFEEAYNQAVALGIENETLNLALEYKQAAQEYYIQAKEIGYTPKAVPYMRHAVIRMRKGYETLEQAIKQISKKKK
;
A
#
# COMPACT_ATOMS: atom_id res chain seq x y z
N LEU A 1 4.50 3.39 -28.71
CA LEU A 1 4.35 4.70 -29.41
C LEU A 1 2.86 4.96 -29.63
N GLY A 2 2.35 6.14 -29.25
CA GLY A 2 0.92 6.47 -29.39
C GLY A 2 0.53 6.73 -30.85
N VAL A 3 -0.78 6.80 -31.12
CA VAL A 3 -1.36 7.00 -32.48
C VAL A 3 -0.79 8.23 -33.24
N ARG A 4 -0.19 9.21 -32.55
CA ARG A 4 0.47 10.37 -33.19
C ARG A 4 1.96 10.17 -33.52
N ASP A 5 2.61 9.17 -32.94
CA ASP A 5 4.04 8.87 -33.09
C ASP A 5 4.29 7.57 -33.88
N SER A 6 3.23 7.02 -34.47
CA SER A 6 3.31 5.77 -35.23
C SER A 6 3.76 6.02 -36.68
N GLN A 7 4.75 5.25 -37.15
CA GLN A 7 5.06 5.15 -38.60
C GLN A 7 3.98 4.39 -39.38
N LYS A 8 2.99 3.79 -38.70
CA LYS A 8 1.82 3.13 -39.29
C LYS A 8 0.53 3.88 -38.92
N THR A 9 -0.16 4.42 -39.91
CA THR A 9 -1.49 5.02 -39.73
C THR A 9 -2.55 3.91 -39.59
N PHE A 10 -3.25 3.86 -38.46
CA PHE A 10 -4.44 3.01 -38.33
C PHE A 10 -5.62 3.76 -38.97
N LEU A 11 -6.13 3.23 -40.09
CA LEU A 11 -7.13 3.91 -40.94
C LEU A 11 -8.58 3.44 -40.67
N VAL A 12 -8.79 2.44 -39.82
CA VAL A 12 -10.06 1.75 -39.63
C VAL A 12 -10.29 1.45 -38.15
N GLU A 13 -11.47 1.82 -37.64
CA GLU A 13 -12.01 1.43 -36.34
C GLU A 13 -13.18 0.48 -36.58
N THR A 14 -13.05 -0.78 -36.15
CA THR A 14 -14.11 -1.80 -36.24
C THR A 14 -14.88 -1.85 -34.93
N TRP A 15 -16.20 -1.85 -35.06
CA TRP A 15 -17.11 -1.89 -33.92
C TRP A 15 -17.88 -3.19 -33.92
N GLU A 16 -17.92 -3.81 -32.75
CA GLU A 16 -18.57 -5.08 -32.54
C GLU A 16 -19.42 -5.02 -31.27
N TYR A 17 -20.58 -5.69 -31.30
CA TYR A 17 -21.48 -5.74 -30.15
C TYR A 17 -21.42 -7.13 -29.56
N PHE A 18 -21.16 -7.21 -28.25
CA PHE A 18 -21.23 -8.44 -27.50
C PHE A 18 -22.56 -8.50 -26.73
N PRO A 19 -23.48 -9.42 -27.07
CA PRO A 19 -24.69 -9.59 -26.29
C PRO A 19 -24.36 -10.31 -24.97
N VAL A 20 -24.62 -9.66 -23.84
CA VAL A 20 -24.47 -10.23 -22.50
C VAL A 20 -25.83 -10.27 -21.80
N ASN A 21 -26.18 -11.42 -21.21
CA ASN A 21 -27.40 -11.55 -20.43
C ASN A 21 -27.22 -10.92 -19.03
N LYS A 22 -27.67 -9.67 -18.88
CA LYS A 22 -27.60 -8.89 -17.61
C LYS A 22 -28.34 -9.52 -16.43
N GLU A 23 -29.30 -10.42 -16.66
CA GLU A 23 -29.98 -11.11 -15.57
C GLU A 23 -29.04 -12.13 -14.90
N ARG A 24 -28.07 -12.65 -15.66
CA ARG A 24 -27.16 -13.70 -15.25
C ARG A 24 -25.73 -13.24 -15.00
N VAL A 25 -25.17 -12.39 -15.87
CA VAL A 25 -23.80 -11.88 -15.71
C VAL A 25 -23.86 -10.57 -14.93
N LYS A 26 -23.32 -10.55 -13.71
CA LYS A 26 -23.39 -9.40 -12.80
C LYS A 26 -22.25 -8.42 -13.02
N ALA A 27 -21.06 -8.94 -13.27
CA ALA A 27 -19.88 -8.18 -13.61
C ALA A 27 -19.07 -8.96 -14.66
N ILE A 28 -18.40 -8.23 -15.54
CA ILE A 28 -17.46 -8.78 -16.53
C ILE A 28 -16.49 -7.67 -16.93
N ALA A 29 -15.18 -7.93 -16.83
CA ALA A 29 -14.21 -6.95 -17.26
C ALA A 29 -14.24 -6.78 -18.79
N ARG A 30 -13.98 -5.57 -19.26
CA ARG A 30 -13.86 -5.25 -20.69
C ARG A 30 -12.61 -4.43 -20.92
N ASP A 31 -11.91 -4.73 -22.01
CA ASP A 31 -10.76 -3.96 -22.45
C ASP A 31 -11.22 -2.74 -23.24
N VAL A 32 -10.59 -1.59 -23.00
CA VAL A 32 -10.96 -0.32 -23.66
C VAL A 32 -10.75 -0.37 -25.17
N SER A 33 -9.88 -1.25 -25.68
CA SER A 33 -9.54 -1.35 -27.11
C SER A 33 -10.22 -2.52 -27.82
N SER A 34 -10.41 -3.65 -27.13
CA SER A 34 -10.86 -4.92 -27.72
C SER A 34 -12.19 -5.43 -27.15
N GLY A 35 -12.79 -4.72 -26.20
CA GLY A 35 -14.07 -5.08 -25.60
C GLY A 35 -13.98 -6.40 -24.84
N LEU A 36 -14.82 -7.38 -25.20
CA LEU A 36 -14.83 -8.71 -24.56
C LEU A 36 -13.89 -9.73 -25.21
N TRP A 37 -13.09 -9.32 -26.21
CA TRP A 37 -12.07 -10.20 -26.82
C TRP A 37 -10.84 -10.39 -25.93
N THR A 38 -10.69 -9.58 -24.87
CA THR A 38 -9.60 -9.71 -23.91
C THR A 38 -9.76 -10.98 -23.06
N ARG A 39 -8.63 -11.56 -22.63
CA ARG A 39 -8.61 -12.72 -21.74
C ARG A 39 -9.34 -12.46 -20.43
N TRP A 40 -9.26 -11.21 -19.94
CA TRP A 40 -9.79 -10.80 -18.65
C TRP A 40 -11.31 -10.93 -18.58
N SER A 41 -12.03 -10.81 -19.69
CA SER A 41 -13.48 -10.90 -19.72
C SER A 41 -13.99 -12.26 -19.28
N LEU A 42 -13.42 -13.34 -19.82
CA LEU A 42 -13.85 -14.69 -19.45
C LEU A 42 -13.41 -15.06 -18.03
N ILE A 43 -12.24 -14.58 -17.59
CA ILE A 43 -11.71 -14.86 -16.25
C ILE A 43 -12.52 -14.17 -15.15
N THR A 44 -12.94 -12.92 -15.37
CA THR A 44 -13.59 -12.08 -14.36
C THR A 44 -15.12 -12.13 -14.37
N ALA A 45 -15.71 -12.88 -15.30
CA ALA A 45 -17.16 -12.95 -15.42
C ALA A 45 -17.82 -13.53 -14.16
N GLU A 46 -18.76 -12.78 -13.59
CA GLU A 46 -19.49 -13.19 -12.40
C GLU A 46 -20.89 -13.68 -12.74
N THR A 47 -21.16 -14.94 -12.41
CA THR A 47 -22.48 -15.55 -12.51
C THR A 47 -22.89 -16.20 -11.19
N PRO A 48 -24.21 -16.28 -10.87
CA PRO A 48 -24.69 -16.82 -9.60
C PRO A 48 -24.26 -18.27 -9.29
N ASP A 49 -23.97 -19.06 -10.33
CA ASP A 49 -23.65 -20.49 -10.25
C ASP A 49 -22.22 -20.80 -10.75
N LYS A 50 -21.38 -19.78 -10.96
CA LYS A 50 -20.00 -19.91 -11.47
C LYS A 50 -19.90 -20.58 -12.86
N ILE A 51 -21.01 -20.65 -13.62
CA ILE A 51 -21.04 -21.17 -14.99
C ILE A 51 -21.33 -20.04 -15.97
N LEU A 52 -20.37 -19.77 -16.86
CA LEU A 52 -20.55 -18.86 -18.01
C LEU A 52 -20.83 -19.69 -19.27
N LYS A 53 -21.87 -19.33 -20.02
CA LYS A 53 -22.16 -19.91 -21.34
C LYS A 53 -21.81 -18.88 -22.40
N VAL A 54 -20.84 -19.21 -23.23
CA VAL A 54 -20.38 -18.36 -24.34
C VAL A 54 -20.88 -18.96 -25.64
N ALA A 55 -21.42 -18.11 -26.52
CA ALA A 55 -21.80 -18.50 -27.86
C ALA A 55 -20.89 -17.78 -28.84
N GLU A 56 -20.27 -18.55 -29.73
CA GLU A 56 -19.49 -18.03 -30.85
C GLU A 56 -20.10 -18.44 -32.18
N PHE A 57 -19.90 -17.60 -33.20
CA PHE A 57 -20.43 -17.84 -34.54
C PHE A 57 -19.30 -17.92 -35.57
N PRO A 58 -18.73 -19.12 -35.79
CA PRO A 58 -17.74 -19.37 -36.82
C PRO A 58 -18.39 -19.65 -38.19
N LEU A 59 -17.85 -19.07 -39.26
CA LEU A 59 -18.41 -19.13 -40.62
C LEU A 59 -18.40 -20.55 -41.23
N THR A 60 -17.59 -21.46 -40.70
CA THR A 60 -17.33 -22.80 -41.26
C THR A 60 -18.24 -23.89 -40.69
N GLY A 61 -19.09 -23.58 -39.71
CA GLY A 61 -19.90 -24.57 -38.99
C GLY A 61 -19.11 -25.50 -38.06
N LYS A 62 -17.82 -25.20 -37.84
CA LYS A 62 -16.95 -25.81 -36.82
C LYS A 62 -16.57 -24.74 -35.81
N LEU A 63 -16.28 -25.12 -34.56
CA LEU A 63 -15.88 -24.20 -33.49
C LEU A 63 -14.65 -23.35 -33.89
N PHE A 64 -13.60 -23.99 -34.40
CA PHE A 64 -12.36 -23.33 -34.81
C PHE A 64 -12.11 -23.36 -36.32
N MET A 65 -11.45 -22.33 -36.83
CA MET A 65 -11.11 -22.19 -38.26
C MET A 65 -9.64 -22.47 -38.57
N SER A 66 -8.76 -22.38 -37.58
CA SER A 66 -7.35 -22.75 -37.65
C SER A 66 -7.07 -23.97 -36.78
N ALA A 67 -5.97 -24.67 -37.09
CA ALA A 67 -5.52 -25.79 -36.27
C ALA A 67 -5.11 -25.30 -34.87
N PHE A 68 -5.43 -26.08 -33.84
CA PHE A 68 -5.15 -25.71 -32.45
C PHE A 68 -3.71 -26.10 -32.06
N ASN A 69 -2.71 -25.51 -32.72
CA ASN A 69 -1.29 -25.64 -32.36
C ASN A 69 -0.68 -24.25 -32.07
N PRO A 70 0.00 -24.02 -30.93
CA PRO A 70 0.51 -22.69 -30.57
C PRO A 70 1.75 -22.19 -31.34
N ILE A 71 2.27 -22.93 -32.31
CA ILE A 71 3.49 -22.55 -33.07
C ILE A 71 3.13 -21.80 -34.35
N GLY A 72 2.33 -22.42 -35.21
CA GLY A 72 1.87 -21.84 -36.48
C GLY A 72 0.35 -21.88 -36.68
N GLY A 73 -0.39 -22.41 -35.70
CA GLY A 73 -1.86 -22.44 -35.62
C GLY A 73 -2.45 -21.24 -34.87
N ILE A 74 -3.67 -21.39 -34.38
CA ILE A 74 -4.39 -20.39 -33.53
C ILE A 74 -4.42 -19.00 -34.21
N GLN A 75 -4.71 -19.00 -35.51
CA GLN A 75 -4.69 -17.78 -36.34
C GLN A 75 -6.07 -17.10 -36.41
N ASP A 76 -7.13 -17.82 -36.03
CA ASP A 76 -8.49 -17.28 -35.99
C ASP A 76 -8.86 -16.76 -34.59
N VAL A 77 -9.78 -15.80 -34.53
CA VAL A 77 -10.17 -15.15 -33.27
C VAL A 77 -10.85 -16.10 -32.28
N TYR A 78 -11.48 -17.18 -32.74
CA TYR A 78 -12.22 -18.12 -31.90
C TYR A 78 -11.25 -19.03 -31.14
N SER A 79 -10.28 -19.62 -31.85
CA SER A 79 -9.20 -20.39 -31.23
C SER A 79 -8.32 -19.50 -30.35
N ALA A 80 -7.99 -18.28 -30.79
CA ALA A 80 -7.19 -17.34 -29.99
C ALA A 80 -7.88 -16.93 -28.69
N SER A 81 -9.20 -16.69 -28.70
CA SER A 81 -9.95 -16.34 -27.49
C SER A 81 -9.98 -17.48 -26.48
N THR A 82 -10.08 -18.72 -26.95
CA THR A 82 -9.96 -19.91 -26.11
C THR A 82 -8.54 -20.07 -25.56
N TRP A 83 -7.53 -19.94 -26.42
CA TRP A 83 -6.13 -20.09 -26.04
C TRP A 83 -5.70 -19.08 -24.97
N ARG A 84 -6.16 -17.83 -25.07
CA ARG A 84 -5.86 -16.74 -24.11
C ARG A 84 -6.23 -17.04 -22.66
N VAL A 85 -7.16 -17.96 -22.40
CA VAL A 85 -7.53 -18.38 -21.04
C VAL A 85 -7.01 -19.76 -20.68
N VAL A 86 -6.60 -20.54 -21.68
CA VAL A 86 -5.92 -21.83 -21.52
C VAL A 86 -4.42 -21.63 -21.23
N PHE A 87 -3.83 -20.55 -21.72
CA PHE A 87 -2.42 -20.22 -21.52
C PHE A 87 -2.29 -18.92 -20.72
N ASP A 88 -1.36 -18.90 -19.77
CA ASP A 88 -0.91 -17.67 -19.12
C ASP A 88 0.37 -17.14 -19.78
N PRO A 89 0.34 -15.91 -20.32
CA PRO A 89 1.54 -15.28 -20.86
C PRO A 89 2.48 -14.79 -19.76
N ALA A 90 3.74 -14.52 -20.10
CA ALA A 90 4.67 -13.81 -19.22
C ALA A 90 4.16 -12.42 -18.85
N MET A 91 3.63 -11.70 -19.83
CA MET A 91 3.14 -10.33 -19.73
C MET A 91 1.89 -10.18 -20.61
N TYR A 92 0.95 -9.32 -20.23
CA TYR A 92 -0.26 -9.06 -21.00
C TYR A 92 -0.66 -7.59 -20.92
N THR A 93 -1.60 -7.15 -21.76
CA THR A 93 -2.04 -5.74 -21.78
C THR A 93 -2.98 -5.42 -20.62
N ASP A 94 -2.72 -4.29 -19.96
CA ASP A 94 -3.60 -3.69 -18.95
C ASP A 94 -4.91 -3.18 -19.56
N LEU A 95 -6.01 -3.38 -18.84
CA LEU A 95 -7.36 -3.02 -19.30
C LEU A 95 -7.57 -1.52 -19.48
N THR A 96 -6.87 -0.70 -18.71
CA THR A 96 -7.11 0.75 -18.63
C THR A 96 -6.04 1.53 -19.39
N THR A 97 -4.77 1.10 -19.29
CA THR A 97 -3.63 1.81 -19.86
C THR A 97 -3.32 1.35 -21.27
N GLY A 98 -3.52 0.06 -21.57
CA GLY A 98 -3.04 -0.61 -22.79
C GLY A 98 -1.52 -0.88 -22.79
N THR A 99 -0.82 -0.64 -21.68
CA THR A 99 0.60 -1.00 -21.49
C THR A 99 0.73 -2.46 -21.07
N TYR A 100 1.92 -3.04 -21.21
CA TYR A 100 2.12 -4.40 -20.70
C TYR A 100 2.29 -4.40 -19.18
N ILE A 101 1.52 -5.26 -18.53
CA ILE A 101 1.61 -5.61 -17.11
C ILE A 101 2.19 -7.01 -16.96
N GLN A 102 2.86 -7.23 -15.85
CA GLN A 102 3.43 -8.52 -15.46
C GLN A 102 2.29 -9.50 -15.19
N VAL A 103 2.38 -10.70 -15.78
CA VAL A 103 1.47 -11.82 -15.47
C VAL A 103 2.31 -12.93 -14.85
N ARG A 104 2.99 -13.75 -15.67
CA ARG A 104 3.87 -14.81 -15.17
C ARG A 104 5.29 -14.38 -14.88
N CYS A 105 5.81 -13.33 -15.52
CA CYS A 105 7.17 -12.90 -15.29
C CYS A 105 7.23 -11.42 -14.90
N ASP A 106 7.85 -11.17 -13.76
CA ASP A 106 8.35 -9.85 -13.39
C ASP A 106 9.62 -9.55 -14.18
N TYR A 107 9.90 -8.27 -14.41
CA TYR A 107 11.05 -7.86 -15.20
C TYR A 107 11.73 -6.60 -14.67
N THR A 108 13.03 -6.50 -14.92
CA THR A 108 13.82 -5.27 -14.75
C THR A 108 14.61 -5.01 -16.02
N VAL A 109 14.45 -3.83 -16.61
CA VAL A 109 15.20 -3.40 -17.81
C VAL A 109 16.33 -2.46 -17.37
N GLU A 110 17.57 -2.87 -17.62
CA GLU A 110 18.75 -2.02 -17.51
C GLU A 110 19.16 -1.54 -18.91
N ARG A 111 19.44 -0.24 -19.05
CA ARG A 111 19.93 0.39 -20.29
C ARG A 111 21.24 1.11 -20.02
N GLY A 112 22.12 1.18 -21.02
CA GLY A 112 23.37 1.94 -20.95
C GLY A 112 24.57 1.17 -21.47
N ASN A 113 25.73 1.35 -20.84
CA ASN A 113 26.97 0.66 -21.21
C ASN A 113 26.96 -0.77 -20.64
N ILE A 114 26.32 -1.68 -21.36
CA ILE A 114 26.23 -3.09 -21.00
C ILE A 114 27.20 -3.88 -21.88
N THR A 115 28.05 -4.68 -21.25
CA THR A 115 28.95 -5.62 -21.93
C THR A 115 28.47 -7.04 -21.65
N VAL A 116 28.36 -7.85 -22.69
CA VAL A 116 27.92 -9.25 -22.61
C VAL A 116 28.98 -10.08 -21.86
N PRO A 117 28.64 -10.71 -20.72
CA PRO A 117 29.55 -11.60 -19.99
C PRO A 117 29.98 -12.84 -20.79
N SER A 118 31.01 -13.56 -20.31
CA SER A 118 31.59 -14.72 -21.02
C SER A 118 30.80 -16.02 -20.89
N ASP A 119 29.91 -16.10 -19.92
CA ASP A 119 29.01 -17.21 -19.61
C ASP A 119 27.60 -17.02 -20.20
N VAL A 120 27.36 -15.90 -20.87
CA VAL A 120 26.12 -15.63 -21.61
C VAL A 120 26.14 -16.35 -22.96
N VAL A 121 25.09 -17.14 -23.22
CA VAL A 121 25.04 -18.10 -24.34
C VAL A 121 23.85 -17.87 -25.27
N ILE A 122 23.99 -18.29 -26.52
CA ILE A 122 22.87 -18.53 -27.44
C ILE A 122 22.88 -19.99 -27.87
N TYR A 123 21.74 -20.50 -28.35
CA TYR A 123 21.67 -21.85 -28.92
C TYR A 123 22.13 -21.83 -30.38
N ASN A 124 23.07 -22.70 -30.73
CA ASN A 124 23.51 -22.91 -32.10
C ASN A 124 22.94 -24.23 -32.62
N SER A 125 21.92 -24.12 -33.49
CA SER A 125 21.21 -25.24 -34.13
C SER A 125 22.17 -26.17 -34.88
N THR A 126 23.09 -25.62 -35.68
CA THR A 126 24.02 -26.42 -36.48
C THR A 126 24.91 -27.36 -35.66
N THR A 127 25.24 -26.96 -34.42
CA THR A 127 26.10 -27.74 -33.52
C THR A 127 25.36 -28.41 -32.38
N ASP A 128 24.06 -28.14 -32.23
CA ASP A 128 23.23 -28.58 -31.10
C ASP A 128 23.78 -28.19 -29.71
N GLN A 129 24.33 -26.98 -29.59
CA GLN A 129 25.04 -26.54 -28.37
C GLN A 129 24.75 -25.10 -27.99
N TRP A 130 24.73 -24.84 -26.68
CA TRP A 130 24.78 -23.49 -26.11
C TRP A 130 26.20 -22.93 -26.22
N VAL A 131 26.36 -21.79 -26.89
CA VAL A 131 27.66 -21.20 -27.22
C VAL A 131 27.72 -19.71 -26.87
N ALA A 132 28.84 -19.28 -26.30
CA ALA A 132 29.09 -17.87 -25.93
C ALA A 132 29.73 -17.11 -27.10
N VAL A 133 28.96 -16.78 -28.14
CA VAL A 133 29.50 -16.15 -29.37
C VAL A 133 29.64 -14.63 -29.29
N HIS A 134 28.95 -13.96 -28.36
CA HIS A 134 28.93 -12.50 -28.21
C HIS A 134 29.67 -11.99 -26.97
N ALA A 135 30.47 -12.83 -26.32
CA ALA A 135 31.23 -12.46 -25.13
C ALA A 135 32.09 -11.21 -25.38
N GLY A 136 31.93 -10.19 -24.52
CA GLY A 136 32.63 -8.91 -24.63
C GLY A 136 32.03 -7.90 -25.61
N GLU A 137 30.99 -8.26 -26.37
CA GLU A 137 30.26 -7.30 -27.21
C GLU A 137 29.38 -6.37 -26.36
N PRO A 138 29.08 -5.15 -26.82
CA PRO A 138 28.07 -4.31 -26.20
C PRO A 138 26.64 -4.81 -26.48
N ALA A 139 25.73 -4.62 -25.53
CA ALA A 139 24.28 -4.81 -25.71
C ALA A 139 23.53 -3.52 -25.36
N LYS A 140 22.40 -3.23 -26.02
CA LYS A 140 21.59 -2.03 -25.70
C LYS A 140 20.77 -2.15 -24.42
N ALA A 141 20.33 -3.36 -24.08
CA ALA A 141 19.61 -3.64 -22.85
C ALA A 141 20.00 -5.00 -22.26
N LYS A 142 19.83 -5.09 -20.95
CA LYS A 142 19.87 -6.31 -20.14
C LYS A 142 18.52 -6.39 -19.44
N ILE A 143 17.80 -7.48 -19.63
CA ILE A 143 16.47 -7.66 -19.08
C ILE A 143 16.50 -8.89 -18.19
N THR A 144 16.30 -8.70 -16.90
CA THR A 144 16.18 -9.80 -15.94
C THR A 144 14.71 -10.16 -15.82
N TYR A 145 14.36 -11.43 -16.02
CA TYR A 145 13.01 -11.97 -15.82
C TYR A 145 12.99 -12.92 -14.63
N ASN A 146 12.07 -12.70 -13.71
CA ASN A 146 11.76 -13.63 -12.61
C ASN A 146 10.35 -14.17 -12.83
N CYS A 147 10.20 -15.47 -13.01
CA CYS A 147 8.97 -16.07 -13.50
C CYS A 147 8.29 -17.03 -12.50
N LYS A 148 6.98 -16.87 -12.33
CA LYS A 148 6.12 -17.72 -11.49
C LYS A 148 5.79 -19.04 -12.19
N LEU A 149 6.59 -20.06 -11.89
CA LEU A 149 6.36 -21.44 -12.33
C LEU A 149 5.21 -22.10 -11.53
N SER A 150 4.44 -22.96 -12.19
CA SER A 150 3.37 -23.78 -11.58
C SER A 150 3.35 -25.16 -12.22
N ASN A 151 2.43 -26.03 -11.82
CA ASN A 151 2.13 -27.21 -12.62
C ASN A 151 1.52 -26.82 -13.98
N TRP A 152 1.86 -27.58 -15.01
CA TRP A 152 1.10 -27.66 -16.25
C TRP A 152 -0.27 -28.31 -15.99
N HIS A 153 -1.21 -28.18 -16.95
CA HIS A 153 -2.57 -28.71 -16.81
C HIS A 153 -2.65 -30.23 -16.61
N ASP A 154 -1.63 -30.96 -17.08
CA ASP A 154 -1.50 -32.41 -16.88
C ASP A 154 -0.92 -32.79 -15.50
N GLY A 155 -0.55 -31.80 -14.68
CA GLY A 155 -0.04 -31.95 -13.34
C GLY A 155 1.49 -32.02 -13.24
N GLU A 156 2.22 -32.03 -14.36
CA GLU A 156 3.68 -32.03 -14.34
C GLU A 156 4.21 -30.63 -13.95
N PRO A 157 5.18 -30.51 -13.03
CA PRO A 157 5.74 -29.21 -12.65
C PRO A 157 6.51 -28.56 -13.80
N MET A 158 6.31 -27.26 -13.99
CA MET A 158 7.17 -26.44 -14.84
C MET A 158 8.58 -26.32 -14.26
N SER A 159 9.57 -26.16 -15.13
CA SER A 159 10.96 -25.95 -14.75
C SER A 159 11.69 -25.00 -15.70
N LEU A 160 12.90 -24.55 -15.32
CA LEU A 160 13.77 -23.79 -16.22
C LEU A 160 14.06 -24.53 -17.54
N ALA A 161 14.02 -25.87 -17.55
CA ALA A 161 14.21 -26.66 -18.76
C ALA A 161 13.13 -26.38 -19.81
N ASP A 162 11.90 -26.05 -19.41
CA ASP A 162 10.84 -25.64 -20.34
C ASP A 162 11.18 -24.32 -21.05
N ILE A 163 11.74 -23.35 -20.30
CA ILE A 163 12.18 -22.05 -20.83
C ILE A 163 13.40 -22.25 -21.75
N LYS A 164 14.41 -23.00 -21.29
CA LYS A 164 15.61 -23.34 -22.08
C LYS A 164 15.24 -24.01 -23.40
N TYR A 165 14.34 -24.99 -23.35
CA TYR A 165 13.97 -25.73 -24.54
C TYR A 165 13.16 -24.89 -25.54
N ILE A 166 12.22 -24.04 -25.10
CA ILE A 166 11.48 -23.20 -26.05
C ILE A 166 12.41 -22.22 -26.78
N ILE A 167 13.45 -21.72 -26.12
CA ILE A 167 14.47 -20.89 -26.76
C ILE A 167 15.24 -21.69 -27.80
N ALA A 168 15.72 -22.88 -27.45
CA ALA A 168 16.43 -23.75 -28.39
C ALA A 168 15.55 -24.13 -29.58
N PHE A 169 14.28 -24.47 -29.33
CA PHE A 169 13.28 -24.72 -30.37
C PHE A 169 13.13 -23.51 -31.30
N TYR A 170 13.16 -22.27 -30.78
CA TYR A 170 13.10 -21.08 -31.63
C TYR A 170 14.32 -20.94 -32.53
N TYR A 171 15.53 -21.19 -32.03
CA TYR A 171 16.74 -21.16 -32.86
C TYR A 171 16.74 -22.28 -33.91
N GLU A 172 16.36 -23.49 -33.52
CA GLU A 172 16.27 -24.66 -34.40
C GLU A 172 15.31 -24.40 -35.57
N TRP A 173 14.08 -23.97 -35.25
CA TRP A 173 13.02 -23.83 -36.26
C TRP A 173 13.08 -22.57 -37.12
N THR A 174 14.09 -21.72 -36.91
CA THR A 174 14.26 -20.46 -37.65
C THR A 174 15.59 -20.33 -38.37
N ASN A 175 16.57 -21.17 -38.05
CA ASN A 175 17.84 -21.26 -38.76
C ASN A 175 17.80 -22.42 -39.73
N LYS A 176 18.27 -22.19 -40.95
CA LYS A 176 18.35 -23.23 -41.97
C LYS A 176 19.78 -23.77 -42.02
N ASP A 177 20.02 -24.93 -41.42
CA ASP A 177 21.37 -25.48 -41.26
C ASP A 177 21.91 -26.10 -42.56
N ASP A 178 21.03 -26.68 -43.38
CA ASP A 178 21.33 -27.12 -44.74
C ASP A 178 20.13 -26.99 -45.71
N GLU A 179 20.33 -27.31 -47.00
CA GLU A 179 19.29 -27.13 -48.02
C GLU A 179 18.00 -27.94 -47.77
N ASN A 180 18.10 -29.11 -47.13
CA ASN A 180 17.02 -30.07 -46.88
C ASN A 180 16.71 -30.23 -45.39
N ASP A 181 17.03 -29.22 -44.60
CA ASP A 181 16.80 -29.20 -43.16
C ASP A 181 15.31 -29.44 -42.81
N PRO A 182 14.97 -30.59 -42.20
CA PRO A 182 13.59 -30.91 -41.85
C PRO A 182 13.12 -30.17 -40.58
N TYR A 183 14.03 -29.54 -39.83
CA TYR A 183 13.73 -28.79 -38.62
C TYR A 183 13.60 -27.29 -38.87
N TYR A 184 13.45 -26.85 -40.12
CA TYR A 184 13.27 -25.45 -40.49
C TYR A 184 11.84 -25.17 -41.01
N ASP A 185 11.18 -24.13 -40.49
CA ASP A 185 9.86 -23.66 -40.97
C ASP A 185 9.94 -22.21 -41.46
N ASP A 186 9.77 -22.00 -42.78
CA ASP A 186 9.85 -20.69 -43.43
C ASP A 186 8.89 -19.65 -42.83
N ASN A 187 7.67 -20.07 -42.45
CA ASN A 187 6.68 -19.16 -41.90
C ASN A 187 7.06 -18.75 -40.49
N PHE A 188 7.55 -19.68 -39.66
CA PHE A 188 8.06 -19.41 -38.32
C PHE A 188 9.30 -18.51 -38.33
N ALA A 189 10.27 -18.81 -39.21
CA ALA A 189 11.46 -18.00 -39.44
C ALA A 189 11.11 -16.55 -39.80
N SER A 190 10.09 -16.34 -40.65
CA SER A 190 9.73 -15.02 -41.17
C SER A 190 9.40 -13.96 -40.11
N TRP A 191 8.94 -14.36 -38.91
CA TRP A 191 8.58 -13.44 -37.83
C TRP A 191 9.47 -13.55 -36.58
N MET A 192 10.15 -14.68 -36.36
CA MET A 192 11.00 -14.87 -35.18
C MET A 192 12.49 -14.57 -35.43
N GLN A 193 13.00 -14.81 -36.65
CA GLN A 193 14.44 -14.69 -36.95
C GLN A 193 14.99 -13.28 -36.68
N SER A 194 14.21 -12.23 -36.97
CA SER A 194 14.61 -10.84 -36.68
C SER A 194 14.74 -10.57 -35.17
N THR A 195 13.91 -11.20 -34.34
CA THR A 195 13.99 -11.06 -32.88
C THR A 195 15.25 -11.75 -32.37
N LEU A 196 15.45 -13.02 -32.74
CA LEU A 196 16.62 -13.81 -32.32
C LEU A 196 17.96 -13.19 -32.77
N ALA A 197 18.01 -12.59 -33.95
CA ALA A 197 19.22 -11.92 -34.46
C ALA A 197 19.65 -10.71 -33.61
N ASN A 198 18.74 -10.14 -32.82
CA ASN A 198 19.05 -9.04 -31.90
C ASN A 198 19.32 -9.53 -30.47
N ILE A 199 19.11 -10.80 -30.16
CA ILE A 199 19.47 -11.38 -28.86
C ILE A 199 20.98 -11.64 -28.85
N LYS A 200 21.67 -11.00 -27.91
CA LYS A 200 23.11 -11.16 -27.66
C LYS A 200 23.44 -12.34 -26.76
N GLY A 201 22.46 -12.79 -26.00
CA GLY A 201 22.50 -14.07 -25.31
C GLY A 201 21.69 -14.09 -24.04
N ILE A 202 21.73 -15.24 -23.40
CA ILE A 202 20.92 -15.58 -22.25
C ILE A 202 21.83 -16.05 -21.12
N GLU A 203 21.57 -15.52 -19.94
CA GLU A 203 22.20 -15.91 -18.68
C GLU A 203 21.18 -16.67 -17.83
N TRP A 204 21.59 -17.82 -17.28
CA TRP A 204 20.74 -18.61 -16.38
C TRP A 204 21.16 -18.30 -14.94
N ILE A 205 20.26 -17.73 -14.15
CA ILE A 205 20.59 -17.28 -12.79
C ILE A 205 20.29 -18.38 -11.78
N ASP A 206 19.05 -18.87 -11.79
CA ASP A 206 18.56 -19.93 -10.91
C ASP A 206 17.36 -20.65 -11.57
N ASN A 207 16.51 -21.31 -10.77
CA ASN A 207 15.44 -22.16 -11.27
C ASN A 207 14.26 -21.42 -11.91
N ASP A 208 14.08 -20.13 -11.64
CA ASP A 208 12.96 -19.33 -12.12
C ASP A 208 13.37 -17.96 -12.71
N THR A 209 14.67 -17.65 -12.64
CA THR A 209 15.22 -16.38 -13.09
C THR A 209 16.23 -16.57 -14.24
N TYR A 210 16.07 -15.77 -15.30
CA TYR A 210 17.02 -15.69 -16.41
C TYR A 210 17.17 -14.26 -16.92
N VAL A 211 18.28 -13.96 -17.59
CA VAL A 211 18.59 -12.64 -18.13
C VAL A 211 18.73 -12.70 -19.64
N VAL A 212 18.16 -11.73 -20.34
CA VAL A 212 18.33 -11.55 -21.79
C VAL A 212 19.15 -10.30 -22.07
N TYR A 213 20.26 -10.48 -22.77
CA TYR A 213 21.04 -9.39 -23.34
C TYR A 213 20.57 -9.16 -24.78
N THR A 214 20.21 -7.93 -25.13
CA THR A 214 19.51 -7.67 -26.41
C THR A 214 19.74 -6.28 -26.99
N ASP A 215 19.73 -6.21 -28.31
CA ASP A 215 19.65 -4.97 -29.09
C ASP A 215 18.21 -4.63 -29.54
N ASN A 216 17.26 -5.54 -29.30
CA ASN A 216 15.85 -5.40 -29.66
C ASN A 216 15.10 -4.54 -28.63
N VAL A 217 15.39 -3.24 -28.64
CA VAL A 217 14.86 -2.32 -27.64
C VAL A 217 13.84 -1.37 -28.24
N HIS A 218 12.71 -1.19 -27.55
CA HIS A 218 11.84 -0.05 -27.84
C HIS A 218 12.52 1.23 -27.30
N PRO A 219 12.46 2.37 -28.01
CA PRO A 219 13.25 3.57 -27.64
C PRO A 219 12.92 4.19 -26.29
N ILE A 220 11.67 4.04 -25.83
CA ILE A 220 11.15 4.74 -24.64
C ILE A 220 10.51 3.78 -23.61
N ALA A 221 9.71 2.83 -24.08
CA ALA A 221 8.88 1.96 -23.24
C ALA A 221 9.61 0.67 -22.83
N ASP A 222 9.86 0.51 -21.53
CA ASP A 222 10.52 -0.68 -20.97
C ASP A 222 9.59 -1.88 -20.94
N ASP A 223 8.30 -1.69 -20.69
CA ASP A 223 7.28 -2.74 -20.76
C ASP A 223 7.19 -3.38 -22.15
N VAL A 224 7.28 -2.57 -23.21
CA VAL A 224 7.35 -3.05 -24.59
C VAL A 224 8.69 -3.73 -24.86
N THR A 225 9.79 -3.19 -24.35
CA THR A 225 11.13 -3.79 -24.49
C THR A 225 11.17 -5.17 -23.82
N ALA A 226 10.62 -5.31 -22.63
CA ALA A 226 10.51 -6.57 -21.93
C ALA A 226 9.59 -7.55 -22.67
N ASN A 227 8.41 -7.13 -23.14
CA ASN A 227 7.51 -8.01 -23.87
C ASN A 227 8.11 -8.53 -25.21
N MET A 228 8.89 -7.70 -25.91
CA MET A 228 9.54 -8.09 -27.18
C MET A 228 10.67 -9.11 -27.04
N ASN A 229 11.19 -9.32 -25.81
CA ASN A 229 12.38 -10.15 -25.56
C ASN A 229 12.12 -11.30 -24.57
N VAL A 230 10.89 -11.42 -24.05
CA VAL A 230 10.58 -12.47 -23.09
C VAL A 230 10.41 -13.81 -23.79
N PHE A 231 11.08 -14.83 -23.25
CA PHE A 231 10.88 -16.23 -23.62
C PHE A 231 10.05 -16.91 -22.54
N TRP A 232 8.90 -17.45 -22.95
CA TRP A 232 7.99 -18.11 -22.03
C TRP A 232 7.30 -19.29 -22.72
N PRO A 233 7.42 -20.52 -22.17
CA PRO A 233 6.84 -21.70 -22.79
C PRO A 233 5.33 -21.70 -22.62
N SER A 234 4.62 -22.08 -23.69
CA SER A 234 3.15 -22.19 -23.66
C SER A 234 2.65 -23.63 -23.49
N MET A 235 3.57 -24.58 -23.55
CA MET A 235 3.37 -26.03 -23.43
C MET A 235 4.61 -26.67 -22.79
N PRO A 236 4.52 -27.88 -22.21
CA PRO A 236 5.68 -28.61 -21.71
C PRO A 236 6.71 -28.89 -22.81
N TRP A 237 8.01 -28.91 -22.46
CA TRP A 237 9.08 -29.16 -23.44
C TRP A 237 8.92 -30.49 -24.18
N GLN A 238 8.40 -31.53 -23.51
CA GLN A 238 8.16 -32.84 -24.09
C GLN A 238 7.16 -32.77 -25.26
N LEU A 239 6.14 -31.91 -25.12
CA LEU A 239 5.13 -31.72 -26.15
C LEU A 239 5.70 -30.96 -27.35
N TYR A 240 6.45 -29.87 -27.10
CA TYR A 240 7.19 -29.17 -28.17
C TYR A 240 8.11 -30.13 -28.94
N TYR A 241 8.84 -31.00 -28.22
CA TYR A 241 9.77 -31.92 -28.84
C TYR A 241 9.08 -32.99 -29.68
N ALA A 242 8.02 -33.62 -29.14
CA ALA A 242 7.25 -34.61 -29.87
C ALA A 242 6.56 -34.01 -31.12
N MET A 243 6.06 -32.78 -31.01
CA MET A 243 5.49 -32.06 -32.15
C MET A 243 6.55 -31.78 -33.22
N GLY A 244 7.75 -31.34 -32.82
CA GLY A 244 8.87 -31.14 -33.74
C GLY A 244 9.29 -32.41 -34.46
N GLU A 245 9.44 -33.52 -33.73
CA GLU A 245 9.78 -34.82 -34.30
C GLU A 245 8.70 -35.33 -35.28
N LEU A 246 7.42 -35.11 -34.97
CA LEU A 246 6.31 -35.48 -35.86
C LEU A 246 6.32 -34.70 -37.18
N VAL A 247 6.65 -33.40 -37.12
CA VAL A 247 6.71 -32.54 -38.31
C VAL A 247 7.97 -32.82 -39.13
N ALA A 248 9.14 -32.87 -38.49
CA ALA A 248 10.42 -33.05 -39.16
C ALA A 248 10.62 -34.47 -39.71
N ASN A 249 10.23 -35.49 -38.94
CA ASN A 249 10.63 -36.88 -39.19
C ASN A 249 9.49 -37.91 -39.02
N PRO A 250 8.29 -37.73 -39.60
CA PRO A 250 7.15 -38.63 -39.37
C PRO A 250 7.46 -40.10 -39.74
N SER A 251 8.25 -40.31 -40.80
CA SER A 251 8.61 -41.66 -41.26
C SER A 251 9.46 -42.47 -40.26
N LYS A 252 10.23 -41.80 -39.37
CA LYS A 252 10.99 -42.43 -38.27
C LYS A 252 10.07 -43.16 -37.29
N TYR A 253 8.81 -42.71 -37.20
CA TYR A 253 7.78 -43.21 -36.31
C TYR A 253 6.75 -44.09 -37.02
N GLY A 254 6.99 -44.44 -38.29
CA GLY A 254 6.06 -45.23 -39.10
C GLY A 254 4.82 -44.46 -39.57
N ILE A 255 4.86 -43.13 -39.51
CA ILE A 255 3.75 -42.24 -39.89
C ILE A 255 3.98 -41.76 -41.32
N ASN A 256 2.96 -41.91 -42.17
CA ASN A 256 3.01 -41.54 -43.59
C ASN A 256 2.48 -40.13 -43.87
N THR A 257 1.79 -39.53 -42.91
CA THR A 257 1.25 -38.18 -43.03
C THR A 257 2.39 -37.16 -42.92
N LYS A 258 2.52 -36.29 -43.91
CA LYS A 258 3.43 -35.13 -43.84
C LYS A 258 2.73 -34.03 -43.05
N TYR A 259 3.22 -33.71 -41.86
CA TYR A 259 2.70 -32.63 -41.02
C TYR A 259 3.45 -31.31 -41.23
N SER A 260 2.81 -30.19 -40.87
CA SER A 260 3.40 -28.86 -40.79
C SER A 260 2.76 -28.06 -39.64
N PHE A 261 3.51 -27.12 -39.08
CA PHE A 261 2.99 -26.17 -38.09
C PHE A 261 2.04 -25.14 -38.69
N ASN A 262 2.08 -24.94 -40.00
CA ASN A 262 1.28 -23.97 -40.73
C ASN A 262 0.41 -24.63 -41.81
N SER A 263 -0.46 -23.85 -42.46
CA SER A 263 -1.45 -24.34 -43.42
C SER A 263 -0.92 -24.53 -44.85
N GLN A 264 0.35 -24.20 -45.13
CA GLN A 264 0.86 -24.03 -46.50
C GLN A 264 1.59 -25.28 -47.04
N ASP A 265 2.26 -26.07 -46.20
CA ASP A 265 3.08 -27.21 -46.66
C ASP A 265 2.84 -28.52 -45.89
N GLY A 266 1.67 -29.13 -46.12
CA GLY A 266 1.32 -30.45 -45.56
C GLY A 266 0.03 -30.41 -44.74
N THR A 267 -0.16 -31.44 -43.92
CA THR A 267 -1.28 -31.49 -42.96
C THR A 267 -0.98 -30.55 -41.79
N TRP A 268 -1.83 -29.53 -41.62
CA TRP A 268 -1.71 -28.58 -40.51
C TRP A 268 -1.94 -29.30 -39.18
N LEU A 269 -0.88 -29.45 -38.37
CA LEU A 269 -0.91 -30.16 -37.10
C LEU A 269 -1.93 -29.51 -36.17
N ASP A 270 -2.82 -30.32 -35.59
CA ASP A 270 -3.94 -29.85 -34.76
C ASP A 270 -4.04 -30.71 -33.50
N LEU A 271 -3.83 -30.11 -32.34
CA LEU A 271 -3.79 -30.81 -31.06
C LEU A 271 -5.19 -31.23 -30.57
N LEU A 272 -6.26 -30.81 -31.25
CA LEU A 272 -7.63 -31.23 -30.99
C LEU A 272 -8.12 -32.31 -31.97
N ASN A 273 -7.40 -32.58 -33.06
CA ASN A 273 -7.80 -33.58 -34.06
C ASN A 273 -7.39 -35.00 -33.59
N PRO A 274 -8.33 -35.95 -33.40
CA PRO A 274 -8.03 -37.30 -32.91
C PRO A 274 -7.04 -38.08 -33.77
N GLU A 275 -7.04 -37.90 -35.10
CA GLU A 275 -6.09 -38.59 -35.98
C GLU A 275 -4.67 -38.05 -35.76
N HIS A 276 -4.53 -36.73 -35.68
CA HIS A 276 -3.24 -36.07 -35.42
C HIS A 276 -2.72 -36.40 -34.01
N VAL A 277 -3.60 -36.38 -33.02
CA VAL A 277 -3.28 -36.72 -31.62
C VAL A 277 -2.88 -38.19 -31.49
N SER A 278 -3.49 -39.09 -32.27
CA SER A 278 -3.08 -40.51 -32.31
C SER A 278 -1.65 -40.66 -32.85
N ASP A 279 -1.32 -39.97 -33.94
CA ASP A 279 0.03 -39.96 -34.51
C ASP A 279 1.04 -39.34 -33.53
N LEU A 280 0.70 -38.22 -32.89
CA LEU A 280 1.53 -37.58 -31.88
C LEU A 280 1.77 -38.47 -30.66
N ARG A 281 0.76 -39.26 -30.24
CA ARG A 281 0.93 -40.23 -29.16
C ARG A 281 1.94 -41.33 -29.50
N ILE A 282 1.98 -41.80 -30.75
CA ILE A 282 3.00 -42.77 -31.21
C ILE A 282 4.41 -42.18 -31.03
N VAL A 283 4.58 -40.90 -31.38
CA VAL A 283 5.86 -40.19 -31.19
C VAL A 283 6.20 -40.08 -29.71
N LEU A 284 5.27 -39.61 -28.87
CA LEU A 284 5.45 -39.50 -27.41
C LEU A 284 5.83 -40.86 -26.77
N GLU A 285 5.13 -41.94 -27.12
CA GLU A 285 5.44 -43.28 -26.63
C GLU A 285 6.84 -43.74 -27.07
N THR A 286 7.21 -43.47 -28.32
CA THR A 286 8.55 -43.82 -28.84
C THR A 286 9.65 -43.03 -28.12
N LEU A 287 9.47 -41.72 -27.96
CA LEU A 287 10.43 -40.85 -27.25
C LEU A 287 10.56 -41.24 -25.77
N LYS A 288 9.45 -41.59 -25.11
CA LYS A 288 9.47 -42.17 -23.77
C LYS A 288 10.28 -43.47 -23.71
N THR A 289 9.99 -44.45 -24.58
CA THR A 289 10.68 -45.76 -24.53
C THR A 289 12.18 -45.68 -24.80
N THR A 290 12.61 -44.64 -25.50
CA THR A 290 14.00 -44.38 -25.83
C THR A 290 14.67 -43.42 -24.83
N ASN A 291 13.95 -42.94 -23.80
CA ASN A 291 14.39 -41.89 -22.89
C ASN A 291 15.00 -40.69 -23.62
N SER A 292 14.35 -40.28 -24.72
CA SER A 292 14.87 -39.21 -25.56
C SER A 292 14.74 -37.86 -24.85
N ILE A 293 15.84 -37.10 -24.83
CA ILE A 293 15.92 -35.74 -24.31
C ILE A 293 16.63 -34.91 -25.37
N PRO A 294 16.11 -33.73 -25.74
CA PRO A 294 16.79 -32.81 -26.65
C PRO A 294 18.16 -32.41 -26.11
N SER A 295 19.15 -32.32 -27.00
CA SER A 295 20.52 -31.86 -26.71
C SER A 295 20.55 -30.57 -25.88
N ALA A 296 19.67 -29.63 -26.19
CA ALA A 296 19.54 -28.35 -25.52
C ALA A 296 19.31 -28.41 -24.01
N ILE A 297 18.74 -29.51 -23.49
CA ILE A 297 18.38 -29.67 -22.07
C ILE A 297 18.83 -31.01 -21.45
N GLN A 298 19.66 -31.77 -22.17
CA GLN A 298 20.11 -33.10 -21.75
C GLN A 298 20.94 -33.08 -20.45
N GLU A 299 21.52 -31.94 -20.10
CA GLU A 299 22.29 -31.77 -18.86
C GLU A 299 21.40 -31.46 -17.65
N GLU A 300 20.17 -30.94 -17.87
CA GLU A 300 19.24 -30.61 -16.78
C GLU A 300 18.26 -31.73 -16.45
N ILE A 301 17.89 -32.55 -17.44
CA ILE A 301 16.91 -33.62 -17.28
C ILE A 301 17.61 -34.98 -17.21
N SER A 302 17.43 -35.70 -16.10
CA SER A 302 17.97 -37.05 -15.93
C SER A 302 17.01 -38.16 -16.35
N ASP A 303 15.70 -37.94 -16.21
CA ASP A 303 14.64 -38.89 -16.58
C ASP A 303 13.42 -38.12 -17.13
N PRO A 304 13.10 -38.23 -18.43
CA PRO A 304 11.98 -37.51 -19.03
C PRO A 304 10.65 -38.26 -18.90
N THR A 305 10.65 -39.47 -18.33
CA THR A 305 9.53 -40.41 -18.37
C THR A 305 8.26 -39.84 -17.75
N ALA A 306 8.37 -39.13 -16.61
CA ALA A 306 7.24 -38.58 -15.88
C ALA A 306 6.42 -37.60 -16.74
N GLY A 307 7.08 -36.62 -17.36
CA GLY A 307 6.39 -35.67 -18.23
C GLY A 307 5.83 -36.27 -19.52
N TYR A 308 6.51 -37.26 -20.13
CA TYR A 308 5.90 -38.01 -21.24
C TYR A 308 4.64 -38.77 -20.80
N ASP A 309 4.69 -39.40 -19.62
CA ASP A 309 3.52 -40.08 -19.05
C ASP A 309 2.39 -39.12 -18.73
N ALA A 310 2.68 -37.93 -18.21
CA ALA A 310 1.68 -36.89 -17.93
C ALA A 310 0.90 -36.53 -19.20
N ILE A 311 1.61 -36.23 -20.31
CA ILE A 311 0.98 -35.88 -21.59
C ILE A 311 0.22 -37.08 -22.19
N ILE A 312 0.76 -38.30 -22.15
CA ILE A 312 0.08 -39.49 -22.66
C ILE A 312 -1.21 -39.76 -21.85
N ASN A 313 -1.15 -39.62 -20.53
CA ASN A 313 -2.31 -39.77 -19.65
C ASN A 313 -3.34 -38.65 -19.88
N TRP A 314 -2.88 -37.43 -20.13
CA TRP A 314 -3.73 -36.32 -20.54
C TRP A 314 -4.48 -36.65 -21.84
N ILE A 315 -3.77 -37.09 -22.88
CA ILE A 315 -4.37 -37.52 -24.15
C ILE A 315 -5.39 -38.64 -23.93
N ASN A 316 -5.06 -39.65 -23.11
CA ASN A 316 -5.96 -40.76 -22.83
C ASN A 316 -7.22 -40.33 -22.06
N SER A 317 -7.13 -39.30 -21.22
CA SER A 317 -8.25 -38.82 -20.39
C SER A 317 -9.10 -37.74 -21.06
N LYS A 318 -8.48 -36.83 -21.82
CA LYS A 318 -9.14 -35.67 -22.46
C LYS A 318 -9.41 -35.88 -23.95
N GLY A 319 -8.71 -36.82 -24.59
CA GLY A 319 -8.83 -37.09 -26.03
C GLY A 319 -8.09 -36.08 -26.93
N HIS A 320 -7.33 -35.14 -26.34
CA HIS A 320 -6.57 -34.13 -27.06
C HIS A 320 -5.19 -33.89 -26.42
N ALA A 321 -4.29 -33.25 -27.16
CA ALA A 321 -2.91 -32.99 -26.71
C ALA A 321 -2.69 -31.56 -26.15
N VAL A 322 -3.74 -30.72 -26.06
CA VAL A 322 -3.63 -29.36 -25.52
C VAL A 322 -3.32 -29.39 -24.02
N VAL A 323 -2.07 -29.10 -23.64
CA VAL A 323 -1.59 -28.92 -22.26
C VAL A 323 -0.94 -27.54 -22.15
N SER A 324 -1.33 -26.74 -21.15
CA SER A 324 -0.77 -25.40 -20.91
C SER A 324 -0.83 -25.05 -19.42
N ASN A 325 -0.79 -23.77 -19.05
CA ASN A 325 -0.61 -23.30 -17.67
C ASN A 325 -1.61 -22.21 -17.22
N GLY A 326 -2.61 -21.88 -18.04
CA GLY A 326 -3.57 -20.81 -17.73
C GLY A 326 -4.65 -21.16 -16.70
N PRO A 327 -5.51 -20.18 -16.35
CA PRO A 327 -6.57 -20.32 -15.34
C PRO A 327 -7.66 -21.35 -15.70
N PHE A 328 -7.74 -21.76 -16.97
CA PHE A 328 -8.67 -22.77 -17.44
C PHE A 328 -7.94 -23.82 -18.27
N TYR A 329 -8.49 -25.02 -18.35
CA TYR A 329 -8.04 -26.06 -19.26
C TYR A 329 -9.23 -26.58 -20.08
N ILE A 330 -8.97 -27.17 -21.24
CA ILE A 330 -10.00 -27.82 -22.06
C ILE A 330 -10.35 -29.16 -21.42
N ASP A 331 -11.56 -29.28 -20.88
CA ASP A 331 -12.03 -30.53 -20.25
C ASP A 331 -12.70 -31.45 -21.25
N TYR A 332 -13.39 -30.86 -22.23
CA TYR A 332 -14.13 -31.57 -23.26
C TYR A 332 -14.15 -30.79 -24.57
N TYR A 333 -13.99 -31.49 -25.68
CA TYR A 333 -14.19 -30.98 -27.03
C TYR A 333 -14.80 -32.05 -27.93
N ASP A 334 -15.79 -31.67 -28.73
CA ASP A 334 -16.43 -32.56 -29.70
C ASP A 334 -16.25 -31.99 -31.12
N LEU A 335 -15.76 -32.81 -32.06
CA LEU A 335 -15.60 -32.40 -33.46
C LEU A 335 -16.91 -32.49 -34.26
N GLY A 336 -17.86 -33.31 -33.82
CA GLY A 336 -19.16 -33.51 -34.45
C GLY A 336 -20.23 -32.53 -33.97
N ILE A 337 -20.03 -31.91 -32.82
CA ILE A 337 -20.89 -30.88 -32.24
C ILE A 337 -20.01 -29.68 -31.87
N PRO A 338 -20.27 -28.45 -32.35
CA PRO A 338 -19.42 -27.29 -32.08
C PRO A 338 -19.55 -26.82 -30.62
N VAL A 339 -18.99 -27.59 -29.69
CA VAL A 339 -19.02 -27.36 -28.24
C VAL A 339 -17.66 -27.72 -27.65
N LEU A 340 -17.20 -26.85 -26.75
CA LEU A 340 -16.03 -27.05 -25.90
C LEU A 340 -16.39 -26.66 -24.46
N GLU A 341 -15.86 -27.39 -23.48
CA GLU A 341 -15.95 -27.07 -22.07
C GLU A 341 -14.58 -26.65 -21.53
N LEU A 342 -14.50 -25.43 -20.99
CA LEU A 342 -13.37 -24.99 -20.19
C LEU A 342 -13.69 -25.20 -18.71
N ARG A 343 -12.77 -25.81 -17.98
CA ARG A 343 -12.85 -25.91 -16.52
C ARG A 343 -11.73 -25.13 -15.88
N ALA A 344 -12.05 -24.49 -14.77
CA ALA A 344 -11.07 -23.71 -14.05
C ALA A 344 -10.00 -24.64 -13.46
N PHE A 345 -8.73 -24.29 -13.69
CA PHE A 345 -7.61 -25.00 -13.11
C PHE A 345 -7.50 -24.59 -11.64
N ARG A 346 -7.74 -25.56 -10.75
CA ARG A 346 -7.76 -25.37 -9.28
C ARG A 346 -6.62 -26.13 -8.61
N ASP A 347 -5.50 -26.21 -9.31
CA ASP A 347 -4.28 -26.78 -8.77
C ASP A 347 -3.69 -25.82 -7.72
N PRO A 348 -3.25 -26.30 -6.54
CA PRO A 348 -2.68 -25.46 -5.49
C PRO A 348 -1.43 -24.68 -5.90
N THR A 349 -0.73 -25.09 -6.97
CA THR A 349 0.46 -24.40 -7.48
C THR A 349 0.11 -23.27 -8.45
N TYR A 350 -1.15 -23.13 -8.88
CA TYR A 350 -1.57 -22.02 -9.73
C TYR A 350 -1.41 -20.68 -8.97
N PRO A 351 -0.67 -19.70 -9.51
CA PRO A 351 -0.12 -18.60 -8.70
C PRO A 351 -1.09 -17.43 -8.45
N PHE A 352 -2.35 -17.53 -8.90
CA PHE A 352 -3.30 -16.42 -8.79
C PHE A 352 -4.68 -16.86 -8.29
N THR A 353 -5.21 -16.10 -7.34
CA THR A 353 -6.64 -16.04 -7.02
C THR A 353 -7.37 -15.11 -7.98
N LEU A 354 -8.71 -15.16 -7.97
CA LEU A 354 -9.51 -14.25 -8.79
C LEU A 354 -9.34 -12.78 -8.37
N ASP A 355 -9.21 -12.52 -7.07
CA ASP A 355 -9.10 -11.15 -6.55
C ASP A 355 -7.74 -10.54 -6.86
N GLU A 356 -6.65 -11.32 -6.80
CA GLU A 356 -5.33 -10.88 -7.27
C GLU A 356 -5.34 -10.54 -8.76
N ILE A 357 -6.06 -11.30 -9.60
CA ILE A 357 -6.23 -10.96 -11.02
C ILE A 357 -7.02 -9.65 -11.18
N LYS A 358 -8.07 -9.43 -10.38
CA LYS A 358 -8.85 -8.18 -10.42
C LYS A 358 -8.02 -6.97 -9.98
N GLN A 359 -7.18 -7.12 -8.97
CA GLN A 359 -6.27 -6.08 -8.52
C GLN A 359 -5.21 -5.76 -9.58
N MET A 360 -4.60 -6.81 -10.18
CA MET A 360 -3.61 -6.70 -11.25
C MET A 360 -4.11 -5.86 -12.44
N ILE A 361 -5.43 -5.85 -12.70
CA ILE A 361 -6.05 -5.13 -13.81
C ILE A 361 -6.86 -3.89 -13.37
N GLY A 362 -6.65 -3.41 -12.15
CA GLY A 362 -7.20 -2.13 -11.68
C GLY A 362 -8.69 -2.14 -11.32
N LEU A 363 -9.26 -3.28 -10.92
CA LEU A 363 -10.65 -3.42 -10.49
C LEU A 363 -10.82 -3.55 -8.96
N GLY A 364 -9.81 -3.16 -8.17
CA GLY A 364 -9.84 -3.15 -6.70
C GLY A 364 -10.33 -1.83 -6.10
N ASP A 365 -10.66 -1.82 -4.80
CA ASP A 365 -10.98 -0.62 -4.02
C ASP A 365 -9.71 -0.03 -3.38
N TYR A 366 -9.64 1.29 -3.30
CA TYR A 366 -8.50 2.04 -2.74
C TYR A 366 -8.94 3.05 -1.67
N ASN A 367 -10.23 3.16 -1.38
CA ASN A 367 -10.72 4.10 -0.36
C ASN A 367 -10.71 3.41 1.01
N PRO A 368 -10.23 4.08 2.08
CA PRO A 368 -10.34 3.55 3.42
C PRO A 368 -11.79 3.65 3.94
N PRO A 369 -12.19 2.77 4.86
CA PRO A 369 -13.52 2.82 5.48
C PRO A 369 -13.83 4.16 6.16
N LEU A 370 -15.10 4.56 6.14
CA LEU A 370 -15.58 5.75 6.84
C LEU A 370 -16.04 5.39 8.25
N VAL A 371 -15.53 6.09 9.26
CA VAL A 371 -15.98 5.98 10.66
C VAL A 371 -16.72 7.26 11.07
N PHE A 372 -17.91 7.11 11.67
CA PHE A 372 -18.76 8.23 12.10
C PHE A 372 -19.53 7.94 13.40
N ASN A 373 -20.11 8.98 14.00
CA ASN A 373 -20.78 8.93 15.31
C ASN A 373 -19.91 8.30 16.41
N PHE A 374 -18.62 8.59 16.40
CA PHE A 374 -17.73 8.15 17.46
C PHE A 374 -17.98 9.00 18.72
N GLU A 375 -18.43 8.34 19.79
CA GLU A 375 -18.84 8.98 21.04
C GLU A 375 -18.38 8.15 22.26
N VAL A 376 -18.02 8.84 23.35
CA VAL A 376 -17.76 8.26 24.67
C VAL A 376 -18.69 8.94 25.69
N ASN A 377 -19.52 8.18 26.41
CA ASN A 377 -20.50 8.74 27.33
C ASN A 377 -20.77 7.85 28.57
N PRO A 378 -20.59 8.36 29.80
CA PRO A 378 -20.04 9.69 30.13
C PRO A 378 -18.54 9.80 29.85
N THR A 379 -18.06 11.02 29.62
CA THR A 379 -16.63 11.31 29.38
C THR A 379 -15.80 11.34 30.66
N THR A 380 -16.42 11.52 31.83
CA THR A 380 -15.77 11.39 33.15
C THR A 380 -16.51 10.36 33.99
N VAL A 381 -15.77 9.44 34.60
CA VAL A 381 -16.32 8.24 35.22
C VAL A 381 -15.65 8.00 36.57
N GLU A 382 -16.43 7.75 37.62
CA GLU A 382 -15.87 7.25 38.89
C GLU A 382 -15.22 5.88 38.70
N VAL A 383 -14.02 5.69 39.24
CA VAL A 383 -13.30 4.42 39.22
C VAL A 383 -14.20 3.29 39.75
N GLY A 384 -14.29 2.21 38.97
CA GLY A 384 -15.17 1.07 39.19
C GLY A 384 -16.53 1.16 38.46
N ASN A 385 -16.88 2.31 37.88
CA ASN A 385 -18.08 2.47 37.05
C ASN A 385 -17.76 2.34 35.55
N THR A 386 -18.82 2.27 34.73
CA THR A 386 -18.72 2.02 33.29
C THR A 386 -19.01 3.25 32.44
N THR A 387 -18.27 3.42 31.35
CA THR A 387 -18.61 4.30 30.22
C THR A 387 -18.94 3.49 28.96
N THR A 388 -19.73 4.08 28.07
CA THR A 388 -20.09 3.48 26.79
C THR A 388 -19.34 4.19 25.67
N ILE A 389 -18.59 3.42 24.88
CA ILE A 389 -17.91 3.85 23.66
C ILE A 389 -18.73 3.33 22.48
N SER A 390 -19.13 4.19 21.53
CA SER A 390 -19.93 3.78 20.36
C SER A 390 -19.47 4.46 19.08
N TRP A 391 -19.60 3.76 17.94
CA TRP A 391 -19.24 4.25 16.61
C TRP A 391 -19.97 3.46 15.51
N ALA A 392 -19.93 3.97 14.28
CA ALA A 392 -20.41 3.29 13.09
C ALA A 392 -19.34 3.29 11.98
N VAL A 393 -19.32 2.23 11.17
CA VAL A 393 -18.38 2.07 10.05
C VAL A 393 -19.12 1.69 8.79
N THR A 394 -18.78 2.32 7.68
CA THR A 394 -19.32 2.00 6.34
C THR A 394 -18.21 2.06 5.30
N ASP A 395 -18.32 1.24 4.27
CA ASP A 395 -17.40 1.23 3.13
C ASP A 395 -18.13 0.77 1.84
N GLU A 396 -17.57 1.07 0.67
CA GLU A 396 -18.11 0.58 -0.62
C GLU A 396 -17.78 -0.90 -0.86
N SER A 397 -16.70 -1.37 -0.23
CA SER A 397 -16.27 -2.75 -0.16
C SER A 397 -16.67 -3.42 1.16
N GLU A 398 -16.48 -4.73 1.22
CA GLU A 398 -16.72 -5.51 2.45
C GLU A 398 -15.68 -5.13 3.51
N ILE A 399 -16.15 -4.81 4.72
CA ILE A 399 -15.27 -4.58 5.88
C ILE A 399 -14.82 -5.93 6.41
N THR A 400 -13.52 -6.11 6.61
CA THR A 400 -12.93 -7.37 7.09
C THR A 400 -12.42 -7.29 8.53
N GLU A 401 -12.15 -6.08 9.03
CA GLU A 401 -11.65 -5.88 10.39
C GLU A 401 -12.26 -4.62 11.00
N VAL A 402 -12.70 -4.71 12.26
CA VAL A 402 -13.02 -3.56 13.10
C VAL A 402 -12.49 -3.81 14.50
N THR A 403 -11.65 -2.91 15.00
CA THR A 403 -11.06 -3.00 16.34
C THR A 403 -11.23 -1.70 17.13
N LEU A 404 -11.35 -1.85 18.45
CA LEU A 404 -11.27 -0.76 19.42
C LEU A 404 -10.04 -1.02 20.29
N SER A 405 -9.14 -0.05 20.36
CA SER A 405 -8.04 -0.02 21.32
C SER A 405 -8.32 1.03 22.38
N ILE A 406 -8.11 0.70 23.65
CA ILE A 406 -8.23 1.62 24.78
C ILE A 406 -6.87 1.65 25.46
N GLU A 407 -6.17 2.77 25.31
CA GLU A 407 -4.96 3.07 26.07
C GLU A 407 -5.36 3.58 27.47
N GLN A 408 -4.78 2.96 28.49
CA GLN A 408 -5.04 3.23 29.89
C GLN A 408 -3.99 4.20 30.47
N PRO A 409 -4.24 4.82 31.64
CA PRO A 409 -3.30 5.75 32.28
C PRO A 409 -1.90 5.16 32.51
N ASN A 410 -1.83 3.86 32.80
CA ASN A 410 -0.58 3.12 32.99
C ASN A 410 0.15 2.78 31.68
N GLY A 411 -0.33 3.26 30.53
CA GLY A 411 0.22 3.01 29.19
C GLY A 411 -0.11 1.63 28.60
N SER A 412 -0.87 0.79 29.32
CA SER A 412 -1.32 -0.48 28.78
C SER A 412 -2.47 -0.28 27.78
N VAL A 413 -2.49 -1.09 26.73
CA VAL A 413 -3.52 -1.01 25.69
C VAL A 413 -4.37 -2.27 25.69
N LEU A 414 -5.68 -2.11 25.87
CA LEU A 414 -6.66 -3.16 25.64
C LEU A 414 -7.14 -3.08 24.19
N THR A 415 -7.08 -4.17 23.44
CA THR A 415 -7.63 -4.23 22.07
C THR A 415 -8.73 -5.27 21.96
N GLU A 416 -9.88 -4.85 21.45
CA GLU A 416 -11.05 -5.69 21.20
C GLU A 416 -11.36 -5.73 19.70
N THR A 417 -11.75 -6.91 19.21
CA THR A 417 -12.14 -7.12 17.80
C THR A 417 -13.62 -7.39 17.70
N PHE A 418 -14.28 -6.76 16.72
CA PHE A 418 -15.72 -6.84 16.52
C PHE A 418 -16.06 -7.54 15.21
N ASP A 419 -17.27 -8.10 15.13
CA ASP A 419 -17.82 -8.66 13.88
C ASP A 419 -18.05 -7.53 12.86
N PRO A 420 -17.28 -7.50 11.75
CA PRO A 420 -17.34 -6.42 10.76
C PRO A 420 -18.71 -6.24 10.09
N SER A 421 -19.56 -7.28 10.14
CA SER A 421 -20.87 -7.27 9.47
C SER A 421 -21.93 -6.43 10.18
N LEU A 422 -21.67 -5.98 11.42
CA LEU A 422 -22.63 -5.21 12.21
C LEU A 422 -22.82 -3.77 11.72
N GLY A 423 -21.74 -3.13 11.26
CA GLY A 423 -21.72 -1.73 10.79
C GLY A 423 -21.94 -0.65 11.88
N VAL A 424 -22.48 -1.01 13.04
CA VAL A 424 -22.64 -0.14 14.22
C VAL A 424 -22.19 -0.91 15.46
N TYR A 425 -21.42 -0.23 16.30
CA TYR A 425 -20.69 -0.84 17.41
C TYR A 425 -20.89 -0.05 18.71
N SER A 426 -20.86 -0.78 19.81
CA SER A 426 -20.88 -0.22 21.15
C SER A 426 -20.15 -1.14 22.11
N TYR A 427 -19.39 -0.56 23.02
CA TYR A 427 -18.59 -1.27 24.01
C TYR A 427 -18.69 -0.56 25.37
N ASN A 428 -19.03 -1.32 26.41
CA ASN A 428 -19.06 -0.82 27.78
C ASN A 428 -17.71 -1.12 28.43
N TYR A 429 -16.97 -0.07 28.79
CA TYR A 429 -15.68 -0.17 29.46
C TYR A 429 -15.82 0.21 30.94
N THR A 430 -15.25 -0.60 31.84
CA THR A 430 -15.17 -0.28 33.27
C THR A 430 -13.85 0.42 33.54
N VAL A 431 -13.90 1.65 34.05
CA VAL A 431 -12.71 2.43 34.39
C VAL A 431 -12.08 1.85 35.65
N SER A 432 -10.80 1.46 35.57
CA SER A 432 -10.07 0.77 36.65
C SER A 432 -9.30 1.73 37.54
N ASP A 433 -8.76 2.79 36.95
CA ASP A 433 -7.79 3.68 37.59
C ASP A 433 -8.12 5.15 37.31
N VAL A 434 -7.65 6.04 38.18
CA VAL A 434 -7.69 7.49 37.93
C VAL A 434 -6.74 7.81 36.78
N GLY A 435 -7.17 8.65 35.85
CA GLY A 435 -6.31 9.08 34.75
C GLY A 435 -7.05 9.30 33.44
N THR A 436 -6.27 9.63 32.42
CA THR A 436 -6.77 9.85 31.06
C THR A 436 -6.65 8.55 30.25
N TYR A 437 -7.74 8.20 29.56
CA TYR A 437 -7.82 7.05 28.67
C TYR A 437 -8.00 7.55 27.23
N THR A 438 -7.39 6.86 26.27
CA THR A 438 -7.57 7.15 24.84
C THR A 438 -8.23 5.96 24.15
N ALA A 439 -9.45 6.15 23.65
CA ALA A 439 -10.14 5.17 22.82
C ALA A 439 -9.80 5.42 21.34
N THR A 440 -9.30 4.41 20.64
CA THR A 440 -8.95 4.42 19.22
C THR A 440 -9.71 3.36 18.46
N VAL A 441 -10.51 3.75 17.47
CA VAL A 441 -11.19 2.82 16.57
C VAL A 441 -10.39 2.66 15.29
N ARG A 442 -10.17 1.42 14.86
CA ARG A 442 -9.54 1.06 13.58
C ARG A 442 -10.47 0.16 12.75
N SER A 443 -10.57 0.42 11.44
CA SER A 443 -11.33 -0.42 10.51
C SER A 443 -10.56 -0.69 9.22
N VAL A 444 -10.75 -1.88 8.63
CA VAL A 444 -10.10 -2.34 7.39
C VAL A 444 -11.10 -2.99 6.44
N ASP A 445 -11.01 -2.68 5.15
CA ASP A 445 -11.80 -3.32 4.10
C ASP A 445 -11.17 -4.64 3.58
N LYS A 446 -11.80 -5.30 2.61
CA LYS A 446 -11.28 -6.54 2.00
C LYS A 446 -10.06 -6.35 1.11
N TRP A 447 -9.73 -5.10 0.76
CA TRP A 447 -8.60 -4.75 -0.09
C TRP A 447 -7.40 -4.27 0.73
N GLY A 448 -7.55 -4.14 2.06
CA GLY A 448 -6.51 -3.75 3.00
C GLY A 448 -6.45 -2.25 3.30
N ASN A 449 -7.40 -1.44 2.80
CA ASN A 449 -7.47 -0.02 3.11
C ASN A 449 -7.96 0.18 4.55
N ALA A 450 -7.33 1.08 5.31
CA ALA A 450 -7.61 1.23 6.75
C ALA A 450 -7.86 2.69 7.21
N LYS A 451 -8.68 2.84 8.27
CA LYS A 451 -8.97 4.13 8.92
C LYS A 451 -8.83 4.03 10.44
N GLU A 452 -8.23 5.04 11.06
CA GLU A 452 -8.12 5.21 12.52
C GLU A 452 -8.65 6.58 12.99
N ILE A 453 -9.33 6.59 14.14
CA ILE A 453 -9.80 7.80 14.86
C ILE A 453 -9.71 7.60 16.39
N SER A 454 -9.46 8.67 17.16
CA SER A 454 -9.26 8.60 18.62
C SER A 454 -10.03 9.67 19.42
N MET A 455 -10.34 9.39 20.69
CA MET A 455 -10.99 10.29 21.64
C MET A 455 -10.58 9.99 23.09
N GLU A 456 -10.48 11.02 23.91
CA GLU A 456 -10.13 10.90 25.33
C GLU A 456 -11.36 10.85 26.25
N PHE A 457 -11.22 10.13 27.37
CA PHE A 457 -12.15 10.13 28.49
C PHE A 457 -11.38 9.91 29.80
N TYR A 458 -12.02 10.18 30.94
CA TYR A 458 -11.33 10.37 32.22
C TYR A 458 -11.88 9.47 33.32
N GLY A 459 -10.99 8.84 34.07
CA GLY A 459 -11.26 8.22 35.35
C GLY A 459 -11.01 9.18 36.50
N GLN A 460 -11.96 9.29 37.42
CA GLN A 460 -11.82 10.05 38.65
C GLN A 460 -12.13 9.19 39.87
N LYS A 461 -11.64 9.61 41.03
CA LYS A 461 -11.93 8.94 42.29
C LYS A 461 -12.38 9.95 43.33
N THR A 462 -13.58 9.75 43.88
CA THR A 462 -14.08 10.53 45.02
C THR A 462 -14.10 9.70 46.29
N ILE A 463 -13.38 10.17 47.32
CA ILE A 463 -13.27 9.58 48.65
C ILE A 463 -14.13 10.41 49.61
N VAL A 464 -15.17 9.80 50.17
CA VAL A 464 -16.01 10.40 51.21
C VAL A 464 -15.88 9.59 52.49
N GLU A 465 -15.21 10.16 53.50
CA GLU A 465 -15.00 9.50 54.79
C GLU A 465 -15.50 10.35 55.95
N THR A 466 -16.10 9.71 56.97
CA THR A 466 -16.57 10.38 58.18
C THR A 466 -15.85 9.82 59.39
N ILE A 467 -15.01 10.62 60.01
CA ILE A 467 -14.21 10.25 61.18
C ILE A 467 -14.82 10.89 62.43
N THR A 468 -14.88 10.14 63.53
CA THR A 468 -15.21 10.69 64.84
C THR A 468 -13.93 10.97 65.62
N VAL A 469 -13.72 12.22 66.04
CA VAL A 469 -12.57 12.67 66.82
C VAL A 469 -12.98 13.05 68.24
N ASN A 470 -12.08 12.82 69.21
CA ASN A 470 -12.25 13.16 70.63
C ASN A 470 -10.95 13.65 71.27
N GLU A 471 -10.97 13.96 72.57
CA GLU A 471 -9.82 14.43 73.38
C GLU A 471 -8.60 13.49 73.40
N THR A 472 -8.67 12.28 72.83
CA THR A 472 -7.57 11.30 72.76
C THR A 472 -7.16 10.93 71.34
N THR A 473 -7.78 11.53 70.33
CA THR A 473 -7.45 11.29 68.92
C THR A 473 -6.31 12.21 68.51
N SER A 474 -5.12 11.66 68.26
CA SER A 474 -3.94 12.46 67.87
C SER A 474 -3.72 12.46 66.35
N ASN A 475 -3.76 11.31 65.68
CA ASN A 475 -3.50 11.18 64.25
C ASN A 475 -4.58 10.30 63.58
N VAL A 476 -5.10 10.76 62.45
CA VAL A 476 -6.05 10.02 61.61
C VAL A 476 -5.49 9.94 60.20
N THR A 477 -5.60 8.80 59.53
CA THR A 477 -5.20 8.67 58.14
C THR A 477 -6.37 8.15 57.32
N VAL A 478 -6.70 8.89 56.27
CA VAL A 478 -7.56 8.43 55.17
C VAL A 478 -6.64 8.10 54.02
N GLN A 479 -6.73 6.88 53.51
CA GLN A 479 -5.82 6.43 52.46
C GLN A 479 -6.57 5.64 51.39
N ASP A 480 -6.19 5.91 50.16
CA ASP A 480 -6.48 5.16 48.95
C ASP A 480 -5.18 4.99 48.14
N GLU A 481 -5.25 4.32 47.00
CA GLU A 481 -4.11 4.07 46.11
C GLU A 481 -3.50 5.36 45.55
N ASP A 482 -4.35 6.28 45.07
CA ASP A 482 -3.94 7.57 44.49
C ASP A 482 -3.67 8.67 45.53
N LEU A 483 -4.19 8.53 46.74
CA LEU A 483 -4.25 9.62 47.73
C LEU A 483 -4.09 9.13 49.17
N GLU A 484 -3.18 9.75 49.93
CA GLU A 484 -3.10 9.60 51.39
C GLU A 484 -3.28 10.98 52.06
N LEU A 485 -4.19 11.05 53.03
CA LEU A 485 -4.48 12.22 53.86
C LEU A 485 -4.26 11.87 55.34
N GLY A 486 -3.16 12.30 55.92
CA GLY A 486 -2.87 12.16 57.35
C GLY A 486 -3.20 13.43 58.14
N LEU A 487 -4.22 13.42 58.99
CA LEU A 487 -4.65 14.55 59.82
C LEU A 487 -4.04 14.48 61.22
N ASP A 488 -3.36 15.54 61.66
CA ASP A 488 -2.93 15.75 63.04
C ASP A 488 -4.00 16.55 63.79
N VAL A 489 -4.68 15.91 64.75
CA VAL A 489 -5.83 16.46 65.46
C VAL A 489 -5.40 17.18 66.75
N ASN A 490 -5.90 18.40 66.93
CA ASN A 490 -5.73 19.18 68.16
C ASN A 490 -6.63 18.63 69.28
N GLU A 491 -6.08 17.76 70.12
CA GLU A 491 -6.77 17.16 71.26
C GLU A 491 -7.43 18.19 72.21
N THR A 492 -6.92 19.43 72.26
CA THR A 492 -7.41 20.47 73.17
C THR A 492 -8.59 21.28 72.62
N ALA A 493 -8.83 21.23 71.31
CA ALA A 493 -9.93 21.93 70.64
C ALA A 493 -11.23 21.11 70.61
N VAL A 494 -11.15 19.81 70.93
CA VAL A 494 -12.26 18.87 70.85
C VAL A 494 -12.89 18.67 72.24
N SER A 495 -14.01 19.36 72.52
CA SER A 495 -14.67 19.31 73.84
C SER A 495 -15.70 18.18 74.02
N ASN A 496 -16.10 17.50 72.93
CA ASN A 496 -17.03 16.35 72.85
C ASN A 496 -16.74 15.52 71.58
N GLU A 497 -17.38 14.37 71.37
CA GLU A 497 -17.32 13.63 70.09
C GLU A 497 -17.79 14.51 68.92
N THR A 498 -16.88 14.85 68.00
CA THR A 498 -17.17 15.63 66.79
C THR A 498 -16.90 14.78 65.56
N GLN A 499 -17.74 14.89 64.53
CA GLN A 499 -17.50 14.23 63.25
C GLN A 499 -16.85 15.19 62.25
N ILE A 500 -15.79 14.70 61.62
CA ILE A 500 -15.12 15.32 60.48
C ILE A 500 -15.55 14.54 59.23
N ILE A 501 -16.04 15.25 58.23
CA ILE A 501 -16.39 14.68 56.92
C ILE A 501 -15.33 15.16 55.93
N ILE A 502 -14.61 14.23 55.34
CA ILE A 502 -13.63 14.45 54.29
C ILE A 502 -14.29 14.08 52.96
N ASN A 503 -14.21 14.98 52.00
CA ASN A 503 -14.57 14.76 50.61
C ASN A 503 -13.35 15.12 49.75
N ALA A 504 -12.68 14.11 49.22
CA ALA A 504 -11.48 14.30 48.41
C ALA A 504 -11.66 13.67 47.03
N THR A 505 -11.46 14.46 45.97
CA THR A 505 -11.57 13.98 44.58
C THR A 505 -10.21 14.07 43.90
N VAL A 506 -9.76 12.98 43.28
CA VAL A 506 -8.59 12.92 42.41
C VAL A 506 -9.05 12.74 40.97
N THR A 507 -8.57 13.58 40.05
CA THR A 507 -8.97 13.55 38.64
C THR A 507 -7.89 14.14 37.75
N THR A 508 -7.88 13.74 36.47
CA THR A 508 -7.08 14.40 35.41
C THR A 508 -7.93 15.32 34.53
N ASN A 509 -9.27 15.31 34.70
CA ASN A 509 -10.16 16.19 33.97
C ASN A 509 -10.11 17.62 34.54
N GLU A 510 -9.64 18.57 33.74
CA GLU A 510 -9.58 19.98 34.14
C GLU A 510 -10.95 20.62 34.34
N GLU A 511 -12.01 20.11 33.72
CA GLU A 511 -13.36 20.65 33.88
C GLU A 511 -13.88 20.52 35.31
N GLU A 512 -13.40 19.54 36.08
CA GLU A 512 -13.80 19.34 37.49
C GLU A 512 -13.27 20.47 38.39
N ILE A 513 -12.01 20.91 38.22
CA ILE A 513 -11.46 22.00 39.02
C ILE A 513 -12.00 23.39 38.60
N MET A 514 -12.47 23.53 37.35
CA MET A 514 -13.11 24.77 36.90
C MET A 514 -14.43 25.03 37.63
N GLN A 515 -15.12 23.99 38.11
CA GLN A 515 -16.32 24.13 38.92
C GLN A 515 -16.03 24.82 40.26
N GLU A 516 -14.81 24.66 40.78
CA GLU A 516 -14.31 25.31 42.00
C GLU A 516 -13.64 26.68 41.73
N ASN A 517 -13.81 27.22 40.52
CA ASN A 517 -13.18 28.47 40.05
C ASN A 517 -11.64 28.45 40.04
N ALA A 518 -11.01 27.28 39.96
CA ALA A 518 -9.58 27.15 39.70
C ALA A 518 -9.28 27.13 38.20
N SER A 519 -8.14 27.71 37.80
CA SER A 519 -7.63 27.57 36.44
C SER A 519 -6.79 26.30 36.29
N SER A 520 -6.54 25.85 35.06
CA SER A 520 -5.58 24.76 34.82
C SER A 520 -4.17 25.09 35.32
N LEU A 521 -3.40 24.07 35.70
CA LEU A 521 -2.03 24.24 36.21
C LEU A 521 -1.07 24.76 35.14
N ALA A 522 -1.38 24.52 33.85
CA ALA A 522 -0.55 24.85 32.70
C ALA A 522 -0.14 26.34 32.60
N VAL A 523 -0.76 27.24 33.37
CA VAL A 523 -0.49 28.68 33.38
C VAL A 523 -0.29 29.19 34.83
N ALA A 524 0.82 28.83 35.47
CA ALA A 524 1.18 29.37 36.79
C ALA A 524 2.24 30.48 36.68
N PRO A 525 1.90 31.77 36.91
CA PRO A 525 2.92 32.80 37.13
C PRO A 525 3.49 32.64 38.55
N VAL A 526 4.74 32.19 38.66
CA VAL A 526 5.45 32.17 39.94
C VAL A 526 5.64 33.60 40.44
N VAL A 527 5.12 33.92 41.63
CA VAL A 527 5.25 35.26 42.23
C VAL A 527 6.66 35.44 42.81
N ALA A 528 7.42 36.29 42.12
CA ALA A 528 8.55 37.13 42.52
C ALA A 528 9.16 36.93 43.92
N ASN A 529 10.35 36.32 43.99
CA ASN A 529 11.38 36.69 44.98
C ASN A 529 12.82 36.23 44.63
N THR A 530 13.24 36.27 43.37
CA THR A 530 14.68 36.18 42.99
C THR A 530 14.95 36.97 41.71
N THR A 531 16.17 37.47 41.55
CA THR A 531 16.55 38.54 40.60
C THR A 531 16.70 38.11 39.13
N GLU A 532 16.19 36.94 38.75
CA GLU A 532 16.11 36.46 37.36
C GLU A 532 14.72 35.84 37.19
N ASN A 533 13.85 36.51 36.42
CA ASN A 533 12.47 36.08 36.15
C ASN A 533 12.45 35.10 34.98
N GLU A 534 12.44 33.80 35.26
CA GLU A 534 11.91 32.79 34.33
C GLU A 534 10.66 32.17 34.99
N THR A 535 9.48 32.50 34.48
CA THR A 535 8.24 31.80 34.82
C THR A 535 8.30 30.42 34.19
N GLN A 536 8.48 29.38 35.00
CA GLN A 536 8.55 28.01 34.53
C GLN A 536 7.14 27.40 34.50
N SER A 537 6.61 27.14 33.31
CA SER A 537 5.31 26.47 33.14
C SER A 537 5.38 24.99 33.52
N VAL A 538 4.27 24.46 34.03
CA VAL A 538 4.18 23.13 34.65
C VAL A 538 3.03 22.35 34.05
N ALA A 539 3.30 21.15 33.53
CA ALA A 539 2.28 20.23 33.05
C ALA A 539 1.62 19.52 34.24
N ALA A 540 0.29 19.49 34.27
CA ALA A 540 -0.45 18.72 35.26
C ALA A 540 -0.29 17.22 34.99
N VAL A 541 -0.18 16.46 36.08
CA VAL A 541 -0.35 15.01 36.11
C VAL A 541 -1.74 14.69 36.65
N LYS A 542 -2.09 15.22 37.83
CA LYS A 542 -3.38 15.02 38.52
C LYS A 542 -3.79 16.29 39.26
N TYR A 543 -5.10 16.46 39.48
CA TYR A 543 -5.69 17.44 40.37
C TYR A 543 -6.32 16.73 41.57
N VAL A 544 -6.21 17.36 42.74
CA VAL A 544 -6.76 16.87 44.00
C VAL A 544 -7.58 17.97 44.64
N ILE A 545 -8.88 17.77 44.79
CA ILE A 545 -9.79 18.67 45.50
C ILE A 545 -9.99 18.08 46.89
N VAL A 546 -9.62 18.78 47.96
CA VAL A 546 -9.81 18.31 49.34
C VAL A 546 -10.71 19.26 50.11
N ASP A 547 -11.92 18.82 50.41
CA ASP A 547 -12.88 19.52 51.24
C ASP A 547 -13.09 18.79 52.55
N VAL A 548 -12.86 19.48 53.67
CA VAL A 548 -13.04 18.90 55.00
C VAL A 548 -13.96 19.79 55.83
N SER A 549 -15.05 19.20 56.31
CA SER A 549 -16.09 19.90 57.08
C SER A 549 -16.34 19.22 58.42
N THR A 550 -16.90 19.97 59.38
CA THR A 550 -17.25 19.48 60.71
C THR A 550 -18.77 19.46 60.89
N THR A 551 -19.27 18.53 61.69
CA THR A 551 -20.69 18.53 62.08
C THR A 551 -21.03 19.56 63.15
N ASP A 552 -20.02 20.07 63.88
CA ASP A 552 -20.21 21.14 64.87
C ASP A 552 -20.12 22.52 64.21
N LYS A 553 -21.24 23.24 64.21
CA LYS A 553 -21.34 24.57 63.59
C LYS A 553 -20.55 25.66 64.31
N ASN A 554 -20.04 25.39 65.52
CA ASN A 554 -19.30 26.37 66.32
C ASN A 554 -17.77 26.16 66.29
N THR A 555 -17.28 25.14 65.59
CA THR A 555 -15.86 24.78 65.53
C THR A 555 -15.47 24.58 64.08
N THR A 556 -14.44 25.28 63.61
CA THR A 556 -13.96 25.10 62.23
C THR A 556 -13.09 23.86 62.13
N THR A 557 -12.89 23.36 60.91
CA THR A 557 -11.96 22.25 60.68
C THR A 557 -10.53 22.62 61.06
N GLU A 558 -10.14 23.88 60.85
CA GLU A 558 -8.83 24.45 61.20
C GLU A 558 -8.61 24.54 62.72
N ASP A 559 -9.69 24.65 63.52
CA ASP A 559 -9.59 24.57 64.97
C ASP A 559 -9.26 23.14 65.44
N ILE A 560 -9.70 22.11 64.69
CA ILE A 560 -9.61 20.70 65.05
C ILE A 560 -8.38 20.02 64.45
N VAL A 561 -7.97 20.38 63.24
CA VAL A 561 -6.82 19.79 62.54
C VAL A 561 -5.67 20.80 62.55
N GLU A 562 -4.61 20.51 63.30
CA GLU A 562 -3.44 21.40 63.38
C GLU A 562 -2.65 21.40 62.07
N ARG A 563 -2.54 20.22 61.45
CA ARG A 563 -1.79 19.97 60.22
C ARG A 563 -2.38 18.76 59.51
N TYR A 564 -2.18 18.67 58.21
CA TYR A 564 -2.38 17.44 57.49
C TYR A 564 -1.29 17.18 56.46
N THR A 565 -1.01 15.91 56.24
CA THR A 565 -0.13 15.38 55.22
C THR A 565 -0.97 14.97 54.02
N LEU A 566 -0.73 15.59 52.88
CA LEU A 566 -1.24 15.16 51.58
C LEU A 566 -0.13 14.38 50.87
N LYS A 567 -0.40 13.15 50.45
CA LYS A 567 0.42 12.43 49.48
C LYS A 567 -0.42 12.08 48.26
N VAL A 568 0.12 12.34 47.09
CA VAL A 568 -0.50 12.03 45.79
C VAL A 568 0.42 11.07 45.06
N SER A 569 -0.08 9.86 44.79
CA SER A 569 0.67 8.83 44.08
C SER A 569 0.57 9.02 42.56
N TYR A 570 1.57 8.54 41.82
CA TYR A 570 1.58 8.55 40.36
C TYR A 570 2.23 7.29 39.79
N ASP A 571 1.88 6.94 38.55
CA ASP A 571 2.59 5.95 37.76
C ASP A 571 3.56 6.64 36.78
N GLU A 572 4.71 6.01 36.50
CA GLU A 572 5.69 6.57 35.56
C GLU A 572 5.10 6.81 34.16
N ALA A 573 4.16 5.95 33.73
CA ALA A 573 3.49 6.09 32.43
C ALA A 573 2.61 7.36 32.37
N GLU A 574 1.98 7.76 33.48
CA GLU A 574 1.15 8.97 33.55
C GLU A 574 1.97 10.24 33.29
N LEU A 575 3.27 10.21 33.59
CA LEU A 575 4.18 11.34 33.39
C LEU A 575 4.34 11.66 31.90
N GLY A 576 4.35 10.66 31.02
CA GLY A 576 4.59 10.83 29.60
C GLY A 576 5.94 11.50 29.35
N THR A 577 5.94 12.77 28.93
CA THR A 577 7.17 13.55 28.71
C THR A 577 7.63 14.39 29.91
N ILE A 578 6.94 14.30 31.05
CA ILE A 578 7.28 15.01 32.29
C ILE A 578 8.55 14.41 32.90
N ASP A 579 9.52 15.27 33.20
CA ASP A 579 10.72 14.89 33.94
C ASP A 579 10.37 14.66 35.41
N GLU A 580 10.37 13.41 35.84
CA GLU A 580 9.99 12.99 37.19
C GLU A 580 10.72 13.75 38.30
N SER A 581 11.98 14.13 38.07
CA SER A 581 12.78 14.87 39.05
C SER A 581 12.27 16.28 39.35
N THR A 582 11.34 16.77 38.53
CA THR A 582 10.77 18.12 38.60
C THR A 582 9.40 18.16 39.26
N LEU A 583 8.84 16.99 39.63
CA LEU A 583 7.52 16.87 40.22
C LEU A 583 7.41 17.63 41.56
N SER A 584 6.28 18.32 41.74
CA SER A 584 5.92 19.00 42.98
C SER A 584 4.41 19.08 43.11
N LEU A 585 3.93 19.28 44.34
CA LEU A 585 2.57 19.75 44.58
C LEU A 585 2.50 21.27 44.40
N TYR A 586 1.37 21.70 43.85
CA TYR A 586 1.00 23.09 43.65
C TYR A 586 -0.31 23.36 44.36
N TYR A 587 -0.39 24.46 45.10
CA TYR A 587 -1.57 24.89 45.86
C TYR A 587 -2.28 26.02 45.12
N TRP A 588 -3.61 25.94 44.98
CA TRP A 588 -4.41 27.03 44.43
C TRP A 588 -4.76 28.06 45.52
N ASN A 589 -4.21 29.28 45.44
CA ASN A 589 -4.47 30.32 46.43
C ASN A 589 -5.70 31.21 46.16
N GLY A 590 -6.56 30.79 45.23
CA GLY A 590 -7.70 31.57 44.75
C GLY A 590 -7.38 32.51 43.58
N SER A 591 -6.11 32.62 43.18
CA SER A 591 -5.69 33.47 42.05
C SER A 591 -4.61 32.87 41.15
N ALA A 592 -3.71 32.05 41.71
CA ALA A 592 -2.65 31.37 40.99
C ALA A 592 -2.26 30.08 41.70
N TRP A 593 -1.65 29.17 40.95
CA TRP A 593 -0.98 27.99 41.47
C TRP A 593 0.38 28.36 42.07
N VAL A 594 0.63 27.94 43.31
CA VAL A 594 1.87 28.21 44.04
C VAL A 594 2.57 26.89 44.34
N LYS A 595 3.83 26.78 43.94
CA LYS A 595 4.65 25.60 44.21
C LYS A 595 4.89 25.46 45.71
N VAL A 596 4.45 24.34 46.29
CA VAL A 596 4.44 24.15 47.75
C VAL A 596 5.85 24.07 48.34
N THR A 597 6.78 23.44 47.63
CA THR A 597 8.18 23.24 48.06
C THR A 597 8.97 24.54 48.22
N ASP A 598 8.55 25.64 47.59
CA ASP A 598 9.19 26.95 47.72
C ASP A 598 8.92 27.61 49.08
N TYR A 599 7.95 27.11 49.86
CA TYR A 599 7.47 27.71 51.10
C TYR A 599 7.73 26.87 52.35
N ILE A 600 8.58 25.84 52.30
CA ILE A 600 8.90 25.00 53.48
C ILE A 600 9.36 25.88 54.67
N ASN A 601 8.73 25.67 55.83
CA ASN A 601 8.84 26.48 57.05
C ASN A 601 8.33 27.94 56.91
N SER A 602 7.37 28.20 56.03
CA SER A 602 6.74 29.51 55.84
C SER A 602 5.29 29.38 55.33
N THR A 603 4.57 30.51 55.24
CA THR A 603 3.16 30.55 54.80
C THR A 603 3.04 30.96 53.34
N ILE A 604 2.29 30.18 52.56
CA ILE A 604 1.88 30.54 51.19
C ILE A 604 0.94 31.75 51.24
N PRO A 605 1.10 32.77 50.39
CA PRO A 605 0.18 33.90 50.34
C PRO A 605 -1.28 33.45 50.10
N ASN A 606 -2.19 33.82 51.01
CA ASN A 606 -3.59 33.35 51.02
C ASN A 606 -3.72 31.82 51.03
N GLY A 607 -2.80 31.15 51.73
CA GLY A 607 -2.76 29.70 51.80
C GLY A 607 -2.13 29.18 53.09
N PRO A 608 -1.78 27.89 53.11
CA PRO A 608 -1.30 27.21 54.32
C PRO A 608 0.10 27.64 54.75
N PHE A 609 0.42 27.38 56.02
CA PHE A 609 1.80 27.15 56.45
C PHE A 609 2.28 25.79 55.94
N VAL A 610 3.44 25.76 55.27
CA VAL A 610 4.06 24.53 54.77
C VAL A 610 5.11 24.07 55.77
N TYR A 611 4.87 22.95 56.44
CA TYR A 611 5.81 22.38 57.41
C TYR A 611 6.93 21.62 56.72
N ASP A 612 6.58 20.82 55.71
CA ASP A 612 7.50 20.00 54.95
C ASP A 612 6.85 19.57 53.64
N ALA A 613 7.64 19.30 52.60
CA ALA A 613 7.13 18.87 51.28
C ALA A 613 8.26 18.24 50.44
N GLY A 614 7.90 17.33 49.54
CA GLY A 614 8.90 16.72 48.65
C GLY A 614 8.32 15.68 47.68
N VAL A 615 9.24 15.03 46.97
CA VAL A 615 8.96 13.93 46.04
C VAL A 615 9.70 12.67 46.50
N ASN A 616 9.05 11.52 46.40
CA ASN A 616 9.65 10.21 46.57
C ASN A 616 9.52 9.45 45.25
N THR A 617 10.60 9.42 44.46
CA THR A 617 10.68 8.74 43.16
C THR A 617 10.96 7.24 43.27
N VAL A 618 11.02 6.70 44.49
CA VAL A 618 11.18 5.24 44.71
C VAL A 618 9.82 4.60 44.93
N ASP A 619 8.97 5.30 45.68
CA ASP A 619 7.59 4.87 45.99
C ASP A 619 6.55 5.66 45.16
N ASN A 620 7.01 6.46 44.19
CA ASN A 620 6.23 7.26 43.23
C ASN A 620 5.08 8.09 43.85
N TYR A 621 5.40 8.95 44.80
CA TYR A 621 4.45 9.90 45.34
C TYR A 621 5.08 11.28 45.60
N VAL A 622 4.24 12.31 45.56
CA VAL A 622 4.61 13.68 45.96
C VAL A 622 3.78 14.08 47.17
N TRP A 623 4.37 14.78 48.11
CA TRP A 623 3.74 15.04 49.40
C TRP A 623 3.96 16.46 49.91
N ALA A 624 3.04 16.90 50.77
CA ALA A 624 3.10 18.16 51.49
C ALA A 624 2.44 18.03 52.87
N VAL A 625 3.03 18.66 53.89
CA VAL A 625 2.47 18.81 55.24
C VAL A 625 2.08 20.27 55.42
N VAL A 626 0.78 20.53 55.51
CA VAL A 626 0.16 21.86 55.44
C VAL A 626 -1.00 21.98 56.44
N ASP A 627 -1.49 23.18 56.75
CA ASP A 627 -2.57 23.41 57.74
C ASP A 627 -3.90 23.90 57.13
N HIS A 628 -4.04 23.90 55.81
CA HIS A 628 -5.24 24.40 55.12
C HIS A 628 -5.67 23.50 53.96
N PHE A 629 -6.92 23.03 53.99
CA PHE A 629 -7.52 22.18 52.94
C PHE A 629 -7.92 23.01 51.73
N SER A 630 -7.64 22.53 50.53
CA SER A 630 -7.95 23.23 49.29
C SER A 630 -7.74 22.33 48.07
N ILE A 631 -7.56 22.96 46.91
CA ILE A 631 -7.24 22.32 45.64
C ILE A 631 -5.72 22.30 45.48
N TYR A 632 -5.22 21.11 45.19
CA TYR A 632 -3.83 20.83 44.87
C TYR A 632 -3.73 20.27 43.46
N ALA A 633 -2.57 20.45 42.83
CA ALA A 633 -2.23 19.77 41.60
C ALA A 633 -0.85 19.12 41.75
N LEU A 634 -0.74 17.88 41.28
CA LEU A 634 0.53 17.24 41.01
C LEU A 634 0.96 17.67 39.61
N GLY A 635 2.15 18.25 39.49
CA GLY A 635 2.67 18.66 38.19
C GLY A 635 4.19 18.68 38.14
N GLY A 636 4.72 18.67 36.92
CA GLY A 636 6.14 18.73 36.64
C GLY A 636 6.42 19.38 35.29
N ILE A 637 7.69 19.40 34.91
CA ILE A 637 8.17 20.04 33.70
C ILE A 637 8.23 18.99 32.58
N SER A 638 7.44 19.18 31.51
CA SER A 638 7.47 18.36 30.31
C SER A 638 8.63 18.71 29.38
N LYS A 639 9.07 17.74 28.56
CA LYS A 639 9.92 17.97 27.39
C LYS A 639 9.12 17.76 26.11
N PRO A 640 9.30 18.62 25.09
CA PRO A 640 8.54 18.51 23.86
C PRO A 640 9.03 17.33 23.00
N ILE A 641 8.14 16.80 22.16
CA ILE A 641 8.45 15.83 21.10
C ILE A 641 8.38 16.56 19.76
N ILE A 642 9.27 16.20 18.82
CA ILE A 642 9.30 16.78 17.48
C ILE A 642 9.61 15.73 16.43
N ASN A 643 8.91 15.82 15.30
CA ASN A 643 9.16 15.04 14.10
C ASN A 643 9.08 15.91 12.84
N ILE A 644 10.09 15.83 11.96
CA ILE A 644 10.11 16.56 10.69
C ILE A 644 9.28 15.77 9.68
N THR A 645 8.31 16.44 9.05
CA THR A 645 7.37 15.81 8.09
C THR A 645 7.69 16.15 6.64
N SER A 646 8.46 17.21 6.40
CA SER A 646 8.95 17.57 5.07
C SER A 646 10.19 18.47 5.15
N PRO A 647 11.18 18.33 4.26
CA PRO A 647 11.31 17.25 3.29
C PRO A 647 11.52 15.90 3.97
N GLU A 648 11.30 14.81 3.23
CA GLU A 648 11.77 13.49 3.65
C GLU A 648 13.30 13.47 3.66
N ASP A 649 13.87 12.68 4.56
CA ASP A 649 15.32 12.53 4.65
C ASP A 649 15.91 12.03 3.32
N GLY A 650 16.93 12.72 2.82
CA GLY A 650 17.56 12.45 1.53
C GLY A 650 16.91 13.11 0.31
N THR A 651 15.92 13.99 0.47
CA THR A 651 15.26 14.69 -0.66
C THR A 651 16.26 15.48 -1.52
N GLU A 652 16.05 15.48 -2.85
CA GLU A 652 16.83 16.26 -3.82
C GLU A 652 16.01 17.40 -4.44
N PHE A 653 16.55 18.61 -4.40
CA PHE A 653 16.02 19.86 -4.96
C PHE A 653 16.87 20.34 -6.13
N TYR A 654 16.26 20.57 -7.29
CA TYR A 654 16.97 21.03 -8.49
C TYR A 654 16.76 22.54 -8.72
N THR A 655 17.84 23.27 -8.96
CA THR A 655 17.83 24.72 -9.24
C THR A 655 18.81 25.07 -10.35
N ASN A 656 18.78 26.28 -10.90
CA ASN A 656 19.78 26.78 -11.85
C ASN A 656 20.85 27.66 -11.19
N THR A 657 20.62 28.09 -9.95
CA THR A 657 21.56 28.89 -9.18
C THR A 657 21.55 28.46 -7.72
N THR A 658 20.42 28.70 -7.06
CA THR A 658 20.24 28.49 -5.62
C THR A 658 18.81 28.07 -5.31
N ALA A 659 18.57 27.33 -4.23
CA ALA A 659 17.25 26.85 -3.85
C ALA A 659 16.71 27.55 -2.60
N ASN A 660 15.39 27.77 -2.55
CA ASN A 660 14.69 28.16 -1.34
C ASN A 660 13.91 26.94 -0.84
N ILE A 661 14.22 26.44 0.35
CA ILE A 661 13.70 25.15 0.83
C ILE A 661 12.97 25.36 2.16
N THR A 662 11.69 25.00 2.18
CA THR A 662 10.85 25.02 3.38
C THR A 662 10.90 23.69 4.09
N ILE A 663 11.19 23.74 5.39
CA ILE A 663 11.17 22.62 6.32
C ILE A 663 9.87 22.70 7.09
N ILE A 664 9.15 21.58 7.26
CA ILE A 664 7.86 21.48 7.96
C ILE A 664 7.96 20.35 8.98
N TRP A 665 7.42 20.56 10.17
CA TRP A 665 7.44 19.57 11.25
C TRP A 665 6.13 19.53 12.03
N LYS A 666 5.97 18.47 12.82
CA LYS A 666 4.98 18.34 13.87
C LYS A 666 5.68 18.27 15.21
N ALA A 667 5.11 18.90 16.21
CA ALA A 667 5.59 18.83 17.57
C ALA A 667 4.42 18.85 18.53
N GLU A 668 4.62 18.22 19.68
CA GLU A 668 3.63 18.10 20.74
C GLU A 668 4.32 18.20 22.10
N ASP A 669 3.62 18.78 23.07
CA ASP A 669 4.04 18.85 24.46
C ASP A 669 2.79 19.10 25.31
N LYS A 670 2.76 18.54 26.53
CA LYS A 670 1.65 18.72 27.48
C LYS A 670 1.38 20.19 27.86
N LEU A 671 2.40 21.06 27.81
CA LEU A 671 2.29 22.50 28.05
C LEU A 671 1.93 23.31 26.80
N GLY A 672 1.95 22.67 25.63
CA GLY A 672 2.00 23.38 24.36
C GLY A 672 3.38 23.95 24.06
N ILE A 673 3.51 24.50 22.85
CA ILE A 673 4.78 24.96 22.31
C ILE A 673 4.90 26.49 22.43
N ASP A 674 6.04 26.99 22.94
CA ASP A 674 6.35 28.44 22.95
C ASP A 674 6.86 28.89 21.59
N HIS A 675 7.92 28.26 21.12
CA HIS A 675 8.56 28.56 19.86
C HIS A 675 9.39 27.40 19.35
N TYR A 676 9.84 27.54 18.12
CA TYR A 676 10.83 26.64 17.53
C TYR A 676 12.12 27.42 17.28
N GLU A 677 13.24 26.72 17.23
CA GLU A 677 14.48 27.24 16.67
C GLU A 677 14.92 26.32 15.53
N ILE A 678 15.56 26.87 14.52
CA ILE A 678 16.06 26.10 13.39
C ILE A 678 17.46 26.57 13.02
N LYS A 679 18.33 25.64 12.64
CA LYS A 679 19.66 25.96 12.09
C LYS A 679 19.97 25.06 10.90
N LEU A 680 20.81 25.59 10.01
CA LEU A 680 21.35 24.91 8.85
C LEU A 680 22.82 24.60 9.08
N ASN A 681 23.21 23.34 8.92
CA ASN A 681 24.56 22.83 9.14
C ASN A 681 25.08 23.28 10.54
N ASP A 682 26.27 23.87 10.59
CA ASP A 682 26.88 24.41 11.81
C ASP A 682 26.56 25.91 12.03
N GLY A 683 25.51 26.42 11.40
CA GLY A 683 25.07 27.82 11.52
C GLY A 683 24.43 28.17 12.88
N PRO A 684 24.15 29.47 13.13
CA PRO A 684 23.46 29.90 14.33
C PRO A 684 21.99 29.47 14.35
N TRP A 685 21.43 29.27 15.55
CA TRP A 685 20.00 29.03 15.75
C TRP A 685 19.17 30.27 15.42
N ILE A 686 18.07 30.05 14.70
CA ILE A 686 17.10 31.07 14.30
C ILE A 686 15.79 30.76 15.01
N LYS A 687 15.30 31.66 15.87
CA LYS A 687 13.99 31.52 16.53
C LYS A 687 12.85 31.76 15.53
N VAL A 688 11.92 30.82 15.42
CA VAL A 688 10.79 30.81 14.49
C VAL A 688 9.48 30.48 15.24
N GLY A 689 8.38 31.13 14.83
CA GLY A 689 7.08 31.01 15.52
C GLY A 689 6.10 30.00 14.90
N ASN A 690 6.41 29.50 13.71
CA ASN A 690 5.55 28.57 12.98
C ASN A 690 6.21 27.18 12.92
N ASN A 691 5.43 26.15 12.61
CA ASN A 691 5.90 24.79 12.37
C ASN A 691 6.49 24.58 10.96
N GLU A 692 6.92 25.66 10.33
CA GLU A 692 7.63 25.68 9.06
C GLU A 692 8.67 26.80 9.00
N TYR A 693 9.77 26.59 8.27
CA TYR A 693 10.77 27.63 7.99
C TYR A 693 11.47 27.42 6.64
N THR A 694 11.65 28.52 5.89
CA THR A 694 12.33 28.51 4.59
C THR A 694 13.77 29.03 4.70
N PHE A 695 14.74 28.21 4.30
CA PHE A 695 16.09 28.66 4.02
C PHE A 695 16.16 29.19 2.59
N TYR A 696 16.75 30.38 2.39
CA TYR A 696 16.82 31.06 1.09
C TYR A 696 18.21 30.97 0.46
N GLU A 697 18.24 30.99 -0.87
CA GLU A 697 19.44 31.11 -1.69
C GLU A 697 20.52 30.06 -1.40
N LEU A 698 20.11 28.82 -1.11
CA LEU A 698 21.03 27.70 -0.86
C LEU A 698 21.76 27.28 -2.16
N PRO A 699 23.11 27.36 -2.24
CA PRO A 699 23.86 26.87 -3.40
C PRO A 699 23.85 25.34 -3.52
N GLU A 700 24.44 24.81 -4.59
CA GLU A 700 24.68 23.37 -4.73
C GLU A 700 25.39 22.78 -3.52
N GLY A 701 24.88 21.67 -3.01
CA GLY A 701 25.47 21.00 -1.86
C GLY A 701 24.49 20.14 -1.09
N GLU A 702 25.03 19.47 -0.08
CA GLU A 702 24.27 18.69 0.88
C GLU A 702 24.10 19.51 2.17
N TYR A 703 22.90 19.46 2.72
CA TYR A 703 22.49 20.27 3.85
C TYR A 703 21.88 19.40 4.93
N THR A 704 22.20 19.73 6.18
CA THR A 704 21.61 19.16 7.37
C THR A 704 20.86 20.26 8.11
N VAL A 705 19.58 20.05 8.37
CA VAL A 705 18.78 20.97 9.18
C VAL A 705 18.52 20.35 10.53
N TYR A 706 18.65 21.18 11.56
CA TYR A 706 18.24 20.85 12.92
C TYR A 706 17.06 21.74 13.28
N VAL A 707 15.98 21.12 13.75
CA VAL A 707 14.83 21.84 14.32
C VAL A 707 14.79 21.54 15.80
N LYS A 708 14.81 22.58 16.61
CA LYS A 708 14.59 22.53 18.04
C LYS A 708 13.18 23.02 18.32
N VAL A 709 12.43 22.29 19.13
CA VAL A 709 11.16 22.77 19.68
C VAL A 709 11.39 23.16 21.13
N VAL A 710 10.84 24.31 21.55
CA VAL A 710 10.87 24.80 22.93
C VAL A 710 9.44 24.96 23.42
N ASN A 711 9.09 24.30 24.53
CA ASN A 711 7.76 24.42 25.12
C ASN A 711 7.61 25.72 25.95
N ILE A 712 6.40 26.02 26.42
CA ILE A 712 6.10 27.22 27.26
C ILE A 712 6.94 27.23 28.54
N GLY A 713 7.34 26.05 29.05
CA GLY A 713 8.22 25.90 30.20
C GLY A 713 9.72 26.08 29.92
N GLY A 714 10.12 26.41 28.69
CA GLY A 714 11.52 26.61 28.29
C GLY A 714 12.32 25.32 28.09
N GLN A 715 11.70 24.14 28.19
CA GLN A 715 12.36 22.87 27.85
C GLN A 715 12.37 22.66 26.35
N TYR A 716 13.36 21.91 25.86
CA TYR A 716 13.53 21.69 24.43
C TYR A 716 13.95 20.28 24.04
N ASN A 717 13.69 19.95 22.78
CA ASN A 717 14.14 18.74 22.10
C ASN A 717 14.46 19.05 20.63
N GLU A 718 15.24 18.20 19.96
CA GLU A 718 15.76 18.44 18.61
C GLU A 718 15.46 17.28 17.64
N ALA A 719 15.16 17.61 16.38
CA ALA A 719 15.06 16.69 15.25
C ALA A 719 16.02 17.10 14.12
N ILE A 720 16.37 16.14 13.26
CA ILE A 720 17.34 16.29 12.17
C ILE A 720 16.78 15.79 10.83
N VAL A 721 17.08 16.49 9.75
CA VAL A 721 16.81 16.06 8.37
C VAL A 721 17.95 16.45 7.43
N THR A 722 18.21 15.63 6.42
CA THR A 722 19.20 15.90 5.37
C THR A 722 18.55 16.00 3.99
N PHE A 723 19.07 16.91 3.14
CA PHE A 723 18.64 17.06 1.74
C PHE A 723 19.77 17.58 0.86
N LYS A 724 19.60 17.49 -0.47
CA LYS A 724 20.58 17.96 -1.46
C LYS A 724 20.00 19.02 -2.39
N VAL A 725 20.80 20.03 -2.70
CA VAL A 725 20.57 21.00 -3.76
C VAL A 725 21.48 20.67 -4.94
N ILE A 726 20.89 20.50 -6.11
CA ILE A 726 21.59 20.16 -7.36
C ILE A 726 21.41 21.31 -8.35
N ILE A 727 22.52 21.83 -8.88
CA ILE A 727 22.48 22.84 -9.94
C ILE A 727 22.38 22.14 -11.30
N LEU A 728 21.35 22.49 -12.06
CA LEU A 728 21.22 22.13 -13.47
C LEU A 728 21.95 23.17 -14.32
N THR A 729 22.74 22.72 -15.28
CA THR A 729 23.35 23.61 -16.27
C THR A 729 22.27 24.26 -17.15
N GLU A 730 22.59 25.39 -17.78
CA GLU A 730 21.66 26.03 -18.73
C GLU A 730 21.22 25.10 -19.87
N GLU A 731 22.09 24.18 -20.31
CA GLU A 731 21.75 23.22 -21.37
C GLU A 731 20.76 22.16 -20.87
N GLU A 732 21.01 21.58 -19.69
CA GLU A 732 20.10 20.61 -19.06
C GLU A 732 18.74 21.24 -18.74
N GLN A 733 18.74 22.47 -18.21
CA GLN A 733 17.52 23.19 -17.90
C GLN A 733 16.74 23.54 -19.17
N LYS A 734 17.42 23.93 -20.26
CA LYS A 734 16.77 24.16 -21.56
C LYS A 734 16.16 22.87 -22.09
N GLU A 735 16.84 21.73 -21.98
CA GLU A 735 16.31 20.45 -22.42
C GLU A 735 15.07 20.03 -21.62
N ILE A 736 15.10 20.19 -20.29
CA ILE A 736 13.97 19.87 -19.41
C ILE A 736 12.78 20.81 -19.65
N ILE A 737 13.02 22.11 -19.74
CA ILE A 737 11.98 23.11 -20.06
C ILE A 737 11.37 22.81 -21.42
N GLN A 738 12.21 22.51 -22.42
CA GLN A 738 11.73 22.19 -23.76
C GLN A 738 10.83 20.96 -23.74
N LYS A 739 11.26 19.86 -23.09
CA LYS A 739 10.44 18.66 -22.94
C LYS A 739 9.14 18.94 -22.20
N LEU A 740 9.17 19.67 -21.09
CA LEU A 740 7.97 19.98 -20.31
C LEU A 740 7.00 20.88 -21.07
N LYS A 741 7.50 21.85 -21.84
CA LYS A 741 6.66 22.69 -22.71
C LYS A 741 6.01 21.88 -23.83
N GLU A 742 6.75 20.97 -24.46
CA GLU A 742 6.20 20.09 -25.50
C GLU A 742 5.06 19.23 -24.94
N TRP A 743 5.22 18.71 -23.72
CA TRP A 743 4.14 17.98 -23.04
C TRP A 743 2.99 18.91 -22.60
N GLU A 744 3.27 20.08 -22.05
CA GLU A 744 2.25 21.04 -21.63
C GLU A 744 1.40 21.55 -22.81
N GLU A 745 2.03 21.83 -23.95
CA GLU A 745 1.34 22.17 -25.20
C GLU A 745 0.44 21.03 -25.67
N ALA A 746 0.93 19.78 -25.58
CA ALA A 746 0.11 18.61 -25.89
C ALA A 746 -1.08 18.48 -24.93
N TYR A 747 -0.88 18.71 -23.64
CA TYR A 747 -1.93 18.65 -22.62
C TYR A 747 -3.06 19.64 -22.93
N PHE A 748 -2.74 20.91 -23.15
CA PHE A 748 -3.75 21.94 -23.43
C PHE A 748 -4.43 21.74 -24.77
N MET A 749 -3.71 21.31 -25.79
CA MET A 749 -4.33 20.95 -27.06
C MET A 749 -5.36 19.83 -26.87
N TYR A 750 -5.07 18.80 -26.07
CA TYR A 750 -6.06 17.75 -25.78
C TYR A 750 -7.19 18.22 -24.87
N LEU A 751 -6.94 19.16 -23.96
CA LEU A 751 -7.98 19.77 -23.12
C LEU A 751 -8.96 20.61 -23.94
N ASP A 752 -8.48 21.44 -24.87
CA ASP A 752 -9.36 22.23 -25.75
C ASP A 752 -10.23 21.32 -26.62
N MET A 753 -9.60 20.29 -27.19
CA MET A 753 -10.29 19.29 -27.98
C MET A 753 -11.30 18.50 -27.11
N PHE A 754 -10.98 18.24 -25.84
CA PHE A 754 -11.90 17.64 -24.87
C PHE A 754 -13.12 18.52 -24.66
N GLU A 755 -12.96 19.81 -24.38
CA GLU A 755 -14.06 20.71 -24.03
C GLU A 755 -15.03 20.91 -25.20
N GLU A 756 -14.50 21.05 -26.41
CA GLU A 756 -15.32 21.13 -27.62
C GLU A 756 -16.11 19.84 -27.83
N ALA A 757 -15.43 18.69 -27.69
CA ALA A 757 -16.06 17.39 -27.78
C ALA A 757 -17.12 17.20 -26.67
N TYR A 758 -16.84 17.57 -25.44
CA TYR A 758 -17.76 17.38 -24.31
C TYR A 758 -19.06 18.15 -24.51
N ASN A 759 -18.98 19.41 -24.92
CA ASN A 759 -20.16 20.23 -25.20
C ASN A 759 -20.98 19.68 -26.36
N GLN A 760 -20.30 19.22 -27.42
CA GLN A 760 -20.95 18.58 -28.54
C GLN A 760 -21.61 17.25 -28.13
N ALA A 761 -20.97 16.46 -27.27
CA ALA A 761 -21.50 15.21 -26.74
C ALA A 761 -22.77 15.46 -25.91
N VAL A 762 -22.74 16.45 -25.01
CA VAL A 762 -23.92 16.83 -24.21
C VAL A 762 -25.07 17.31 -25.11
N ALA A 763 -24.80 18.17 -26.09
CA ALA A 763 -25.81 18.66 -27.03
C ALA A 763 -26.41 17.54 -27.90
N LEU A 764 -25.65 16.47 -28.14
CA LEU A 764 -26.09 15.29 -28.86
C LEU A 764 -26.85 14.28 -27.98
N GLY A 765 -26.84 14.47 -26.66
CA GLY A 765 -27.49 13.60 -25.68
C GLY A 765 -26.71 12.32 -25.40
N ILE A 766 -25.38 12.40 -25.36
CA ILE A 766 -24.51 11.26 -25.03
C ILE A 766 -24.74 10.79 -23.60
N GLU A 767 -24.67 9.47 -23.38
CA GLU A 767 -24.95 8.81 -22.11
C GLU A 767 -24.03 9.31 -20.99
N ASN A 768 -24.61 9.54 -19.81
CA ASN A 768 -23.89 10.09 -18.65
C ASN A 768 -22.69 9.24 -18.23
N GLU A 769 -22.70 7.91 -18.41
CA GLU A 769 -21.57 7.04 -18.08
C GLU A 769 -20.31 7.36 -18.93
N THR A 770 -20.49 7.68 -20.21
CA THR A 770 -19.37 8.06 -21.10
C THR A 770 -18.87 9.47 -20.79
N LEU A 771 -19.80 10.39 -20.49
CA LEU A 771 -19.44 11.72 -20.05
C LEU A 771 -18.67 11.66 -18.72
N ASN A 772 -19.09 10.82 -17.78
CA ASN A 772 -18.42 10.65 -16.48
C ASN A 772 -17.04 10.00 -16.62
N LEU A 773 -16.88 8.94 -17.42
CA LEU A 773 -15.57 8.33 -17.66
C LEU A 773 -14.59 9.32 -18.32
N ALA A 774 -15.06 10.13 -19.27
CA ALA A 774 -14.24 11.17 -19.87
C ALA A 774 -13.83 12.22 -18.82
N LEU A 775 -14.75 12.60 -17.92
CA LEU A 775 -14.46 13.51 -16.81
C LEU A 775 -13.49 12.89 -15.78
N GLU A 776 -13.54 11.59 -15.50
CA GLU A 776 -12.58 10.89 -14.64
C GLU A 776 -11.17 10.93 -15.23
N TYR A 777 -11.02 10.68 -16.53
CA TYR A 777 -9.73 10.83 -17.21
C TYR A 777 -9.23 12.27 -17.19
N LYS A 778 -10.13 13.23 -17.41
CA LYS A 778 -9.81 14.66 -17.31
C LYS A 778 -9.36 15.02 -15.89
N GLN A 779 -10.01 14.49 -14.87
CA GLN A 779 -9.67 14.73 -13.47
C GLN A 779 -8.30 14.14 -13.13
N ALA A 780 -8.05 12.87 -13.44
CA ALA A 780 -6.74 12.25 -13.23
C ALA A 780 -5.63 12.98 -14.01
N ALA A 781 -5.94 13.43 -15.23
CA ALA A 781 -5.01 14.23 -16.03
C ALA A 781 -4.71 15.58 -15.38
N GLN A 782 -5.72 16.24 -14.81
CA GLN A 782 -5.58 17.48 -14.06
C GLN A 782 -4.73 17.27 -12.81
N GLU A 783 -4.90 16.17 -12.08
CA GLU A 783 -4.09 15.83 -10.90
C GLU A 783 -2.61 15.66 -11.27
N TYR A 784 -2.29 14.84 -12.28
CA TYR A 784 -0.91 14.70 -12.75
C TYR A 784 -0.34 16.00 -13.33
N TYR A 785 -1.17 16.79 -14.02
CA TYR A 785 -0.77 18.09 -14.54
C TYR A 785 -0.41 19.03 -13.39
N ILE A 786 -1.28 19.13 -12.38
CA ILE A 786 -1.08 19.92 -11.17
C ILE A 786 0.20 19.47 -10.46
N GLN A 787 0.38 18.16 -10.23
CA GLN A 787 1.61 17.61 -9.62
C GLN A 787 2.86 18.00 -10.43
N ALA A 788 2.82 17.90 -11.76
CA ALA A 788 3.94 18.31 -12.59
C ALA A 788 4.21 19.82 -12.51
N LYS A 789 3.16 20.65 -12.46
CA LYS A 789 3.29 22.10 -12.30
C LYS A 789 3.81 22.48 -10.91
N GLU A 790 3.42 21.74 -9.87
CA GLU A 790 3.90 21.90 -8.50
C GLU A 790 5.39 21.51 -8.37
N ILE A 791 5.82 20.43 -9.03
CA ILE A 791 7.23 20.00 -9.08
C ILE A 791 8.09 20.99 -9.89
N GLY A 792 7.52 21.69 -10.87
CA GLY A 792 8.20 22.72 -11.66
C GLY A 792 9.13 22.19 -12.76
N TYR A 793 10.02 23.03 -13.30
CA TYR A 793 10.91 22.65 -14.41
C TYR A 793 12.12 21.82 -13.95
N THR A 794 11.86 20.63 -13.40
CA THR A 794 12.88 19.69 -12.91
C THR A 794 12.76 18.34 -13.61
N PRO A 795 13.81 17.50 -13.58
CA PRO A 795 13.74 16.15 -14.15
C PRO A 795 12.57 15.33 -13.59
N LYS A 796 12.24 15.53 -12.31
CA LYS A 796 11.15 14.85 -11.61
C LYS A 796 9.76 15.20 -12.16
N ALA A 797 9.55 16.38 -12.75
CA ALA A 797 8.24 16.74 -13.31
C ALA A 797 7.96 16.08 -14.67
N VAL A 798 9.00 15.64 -15.39
CA VAL A 798 8.87 15.10 -16.75
C VAL A 798 7.96 13.86 -16.78
N PRO A 799 8.12 12.87 -15.88
CA PRO A 799 7.17 11.77 -15.77
C PRO A 799 5.74 12.22 -15.51
N TYR A 800 5.49 13.14 -14.58
CA TYR A 800 4.13 13.58 -14.21
C TYR A 800 3.44 14.33 -15.35
N MET A 801 4.13 15.26 -16.02
CA MET A 801 3.57 16.00 -17.16
C MET A 801 3.23 15.05 -18.31
N ARG A 802 4.08 14.03 -18.53
CA ARG A 802 3.82 12.98 -19.50
C ARG A 802 2.56 12.18 -19.14
N HIS A 803 2.36 11.81 -17.87
CA HIS A 803 1.14 11.13 -17.41
C HIS A 803 -0.11 12.00 -17.58
N ALA A 804 -0.02 13.30 -17.30
CA ALA A 804 -1.11 14.26 -17.49
C ALA A 804 -1.61 14.29 -18.95
N VAL A 805 -0.69 14.41 -19.90
CA VAL A 805 -1.01 14.40 -21.35
C VAL A 805 -1.68 13.09 -21.75
N ILE A 806 -1.14 11.96 -21.28
CA ILE A 806 -1.68 10.64 -21.60
C ILE A 806 -3.13 10.51 -21.12
N ARG A 807 -3.43 10.97 -19.90
CA ARG A 807 -4.79 10.91 -19.35
C ARG A 807 -5.74 11.90 -20.02
N MET A 808 -5.33 13.14 -20.28
CA MET A 808 -6.19 14.16 -20.91
C MET A 808 -6.60 13.74 -22.32
N ARG A 809 -5.61 13.22 -23.06
CA ARG A 809 -5.83 12.65 -24.38
C ARG A 809 -6.87 11.54 -24.37
N LYS A 810 -6.82 10.62 -23.39
CA LYS A 810 -7.80 9.53 -23.26
C LYS A 810 -9.21 10.05 -23.00
N GLY A 811 -9.35 11.08 -22.16
CA GLY A 811 -10.64 11.75 -21.94
C GLY A 811 -11.22 12.33 -23.24
N TYR A 812 -10.40 13.01 -24.04
CA TYR A 812 -10.83 13.58 -25.31
C TYR A 812 -11.24 12.49 -26.30
N GLU A 813 -10.39 11.47 -26.47
CA GLU A 813 -10.61 10.38 -27.41
C GLU A 813 -11.92 9.63 -27.08
N THR A 814 -12.26 9.49 -25.79
CA THR A 814 -13.52 8.91 -25.31
C THR A 814 -14.75 9.70 -25.82
N LEU A 815 -14.72 11.03 -25.73
CA LEU A 815 -15.82 11.89 -26.18
C LEU A 815 -15.90 11.98 -27.70
N GLU A 816 -14.76 12.12 -28.36
CA GLU A 816 -14.68 12.22 -29.82
C GLU A 816 -15.24 10.96 -30.48
N GLN A 817 -14.91 9.78 -29.93
CA GLN A 817 -15.49 8.51 -30.35
C GLN A 817 -17.01 8.54 -30.17
N ALA A 818 -17.49 8.88 -28.97
CA ALA A 818 -18.91 8.94 -28.62
C ALA A 818 -19.74 9.83 -29.60
N ILE A 819 -19.23 11.02 -29.93
CA ILE A 819 -19.86 11.98 -30.85
C ILE A 819 -19.96 11.43 -32.27
N LYS A 820 -18.88 10.79 -32.76
CA LYS A 820 -18.85 10.14 -34.07
C LYS A 820 -19.90 9.02 -34.15
N GLN A 821 -20.16 8.32 -33.05
CA GLN A 821 -21.17 7.25 -32.96
C GLN A 821 -22.59 7.78 -33.20
N ILE A 822 -23.00 8.82 -32.47
CA ILE A 822 -24.36 9.39 -32.56
C ILE A 822 -24.56 10.13 -33.89
N SER A 823 -23.54 10.84 -34.37
CA SER A 823 -23.62 11.57 -35.64
C SER A 823 -23.80 10.64 -36.85
N LYS A 824 -23.31 9.39 -36.78
CA LYS A 824 -23.57 8.33 -37.76
C LYS A 824 -24.96 7.71 -37.65
N LYS A 825 -25.62 7.76 -36.49
CA LYS A 825 -27.00 7.25 -36.29
C LYS A 825 -28.10 8.26 -36.70
N LYS A 826 -27.81 9.57 -36.70
CA LYS A 826 -28.75 10.64 -37.09
C LYS A 826 -28.72 11.01 -38.58
N LYS A 827 -27.69 10.58 -39.33
CA LYS A 827 -27.64 10.60 -40.80
C LYS A 827 -28.20 9.30 -41.35
#